data_AF-W9BZP7-F1
#
_entry.id   AF-W9BZP7-F1
#
_cell.length_a   1.000
_cell.length_b   1.000
_cell.length_c   1.000
_cell.angle_alpha   90.00
_cell.angle_beta   90.00
_cell.angle_gamma   90.00
#
_symmetry.space_group_name_H-M   'P 1'
#
loop_
_entity.id
_entity.type
_entity.pdbx_description
1 polymer ?
#
loop_
_entity_poly.entity_id
_entity_poly.type
_entity_poly.pdbx_seq_one_letter_code
_entity_poly.pdbx_strand_id
1 'polypeptide(L)'
;MSFVKVKGILRQHLNLNLNKSIQVQISSKSFSSTITITPETETESGVLRRRVTGSRFSLYRQILVDLRLRLRLQLQSGKYFSTSSTSSTRRVGLTLKGEGEGKGEGKVMSMSTRNKNKAAMAVAETATGTETETEMATAKSPLVTASPAVPPAAASATVTAKSPLVKAIPPAGKRKASSTPEPIGTINGTTKKAKVSDDNHDLSELRQPHHSAKEAEEYGIVLRKYYPHEMCNPRAIAYNNNELPRPIELLHSALEETKEERTNVPGKDSVVHWFKCDLRTKDNKALRLASEKAMELGVPLIAMYVISPQDFEAHLTAPVRVDFILRTLEILKGDLVKLDIPLYVETVEKRQRAPGRILELLEEWGTSHLYANVEYEVDELRREARMVRQCLEKGIAMDVVPDTCVVSPGELASGQGKQYSVYTPWFKTWVAYVHENSHLLDLFEFPGKNPPSARKKFAKLFETKVPDAPANKSLTDEEKKRFHSMWPAGEHAAQERLTKFAKEKITQYQEMRNFPSLNQTSCLSVHFASGTLSARTAIRTARDHNTTKKLNAGHPGIQTWISEVAWRDFYKHVLAHWPYVCMNKPFKPEYTNIVWEYNMSHFNAWTQGKTGYPIVDAAMRQLNYSGYMHNRCRMIVGSFLAKHLLIDWRMGEKYFMEHLIDGDFASNNGGWGFSASTGVDPQPYFRIFNPLLQSEKFDKQGTYIRKWVEELRGVEGKAVHEPFADGKASGVARERGYPERIVEHKGSRERCLGRYKEGLGKGK
;
A
#
# COMPACT_ATOMS: atom_id res chain seq x y z
N MET A 1 23.76 -35.69 -65.05
CA MET A 1 23.59 -35.29 -63.63
C MET A 1 23.53 -33.77 -63.60
N SER A 2 22.44 -33.14 -64.05
CA SER A 2 21.12 -33.00 -63.38
C SER A 2 21.12 -31.74 -62.47
N PHE A 3 20.89 -30.53 -62.97
CA PHE A 3 19.60 -29.89 -63.37
C PHE A 3 18.77 -29.35 -62.17
N VAL A 4 18.16 -28.13 -62.19
CA VAL A 4 18.30 -26.95 -63.09
C VAL A 4 17.58 -25.69 -62.52
N LYS A 5 18.01 -24.48 -62.95
CA LYS A 5 17.35 -23.11 -62.97
C LYS A 5 16.55 -22.59 -61.73
N VAL A 6 16.51 -21.30 -61.34
CA VAL A 6 16.72 -19.94 -61.93
C VAL A 6 15.46 -19.23 -62.46
N LYS A 7 15.07 -18.14 -61.75
CA LYS A 7 14.27 -16.93 -62.14
C LYS A 7 12.85 -17.06 -62.74
N GLY A 8 11.95 -16.16 -62.33
CA GLY A 8 10.71 -15.78 -63.03
C GLY A 8 10.00 -14.59 -62.37
N ILE A 9 9.52 -13.62 -63.18
CA ILE A 9 8.74 -12.43 -62.74
C ILE A 9 7.71 -12.12 -63.85
N LEU A 10 6.58 -11.48 -63.47
CA LEU A 10 5.79 -10.48 -64.25
C LEU A 10 4.47 -10.93 -64.95
N ARG A 11 3.34 -10.28 -64.54
CA ARG A 11 2.06 -10.01 -65.28
C ARG A 11 1.18 -11.22 -65.72
N GLN A 12 -0.09 -11.10 -66.15
CA GLN A 12 -1.26 -10.18 -65.93
C GLN A 12 -2.41 -10.61 -66.89
N HIS A 13 -3.69 -10.21 -66.64
CA HIS A 13 -4.97 -10.44 -67.41
C HIS A 13 -5.88 -11.54 -66.79
N LEU A 14 -7.23 -11.50 -66.81
CA LEU A 14 -8.32 -10.49 -67.04
C LEU A 14 -9.36 -10.71 -65.90
N ASN A 15 -10.14 -9.78 -65.33
CA ASN A 15 -10.87 -8.59 -65.80
C ASN A 15 -12.21 -8.89 -66.54
N LEU A 16 -13.35 -8.75 -65.85
CA LEU A 16 -14.68 -8.54 -66.44
C LEU A 16 -15.65 -7.83 -65.46
N ASN A 17 -16.67 -7.18 -66.03
CA ASN A 17 -17.60 -6.18 -65.45
C ASN A 17 -19.07 -6.73 -65.44
N LEU A 18 -20.17 -6.11 -64.95
CA LEU A 18 -20.54 -4.79 -64.37
C LEU A 18 -21.94 -4.89 -63.68
N ASN A 19 -22.49 -3.76 -63.17
CA ASN A 19 -23.91 -3.42 -62.92
C ASN A 19 -24.65 -4.03 -61.69
N LYS A 20 -25.61 -3.35 -61.01
CA LYS A 20 -25.90 -1.90 -60.82
C LYS A 20 -26.99 -1.68 -59.73
N SER A 21 -27.28 -0.41 -59.41
CA SER A 21 -28.38 0.10 -58.54
C SER A 21 -28.18 -0.12 -57.03
N ILE A 22 -28.10 0.87 -56.13
CA ILE A 22 -28.74 2.19 -55.93
C ILE A 22 -30.14 2.11 -55.28
N GLN A 23 -30.21 2.46 -54.00
CA GLN A 23 -31.18 3.43 -53.49
C GLN A 23 -30.54 4.31 -52.41
N VAL A 24 -31.09 5.50 -52.18
CA VAL A 24 -30.55 6.55 -51.31
C VAL A 24 -31.68 7.16 -50.49
N GLN A 25 -31.43 7.49 -49.22
CA GLN A 25 -32.28 8.42 -48.46
C GLN A 25 -31.40 9.32 -47.58
N ILE A 26 -31.78 10.61 -47.46
CA ILE A 26 -30.93 11.68 -46.90
C ILE A 26 -31.67 12.48 -45.83
N SER A 27 -31.02 12.67 -44.68
CA SER A 27 -31.09 13.87 -43.82
C SER A 27 -29.86 13.82 -42.88
N SER A 28 -28.90 14.74 -42.89
CA SER A 28 -28.96 16.16 -42.45
C SER A 28 -29.35 16.28 -40.96
N LYS A 29 -28.63 16.96 -40.06
CA LYS A 29 -27.54 17.99 -40.08
C LYS A 29 -26.66 17.84 -38.81
N SER A 30 -25.53 18.50 -38.52
CA SER A 30 -24.43 19.19 -39.26
C SER A 30 -23.32 19.60 -38.23
N PHE A 31 -22.19 20.18 -38.69
CA PHE A 31 -20.96 20.55 -37.93
C PHE A 31 -20.07 19.35 -37.52
N SER A 32 -18.82 19.14 -37.97
CA SER A 32 -17.77 19.93 -38.68
C SER A 32 -16.70 20.59 -37.80
N SER A 33 -15.50 19.96 -37.79
CA SER A 33 -14.20 20.64 -37.80
C SER A 33 -13.10 19.64 -38.19
N THR A 34 -12.53 19.78 -39.40
CA THR A 34 -11.43 18.93 -39.89
C THR A 34 -10.10 19.66 -39.76
N ILE A 35 -9.01 18.95 -39.45
CA ILE A 35 -7.64 19.43 -39.62
C ILE A 35 -6.89 18.46 -40.54
N THR A 36 -6.22 19.02 -41.54
CA THR A 36 -5.57 18.30 -42.64
C THR A 36 -4.19 17.77 -42.25
N ILE A 37 -3.79 16.64 -42.83
CA ILE A 37 -2.40 16.14 -42.81
C ILE A 37 -1.81 16.33 -44.21
N THR A 38 -0.62 16.92 -44.29
CA THR A 38 0.17 17.04 -45.53
C THR A 38 1.50 16.29 -45.38
N PRO A 39 1.85 15.38 -46.31
CA PRO A 39 3.18 14.78 -46.40
C PRO A 39 4.02 15.46 -47.49
N GLU A 40 5.31 15.66 -47.24
CA GLU A 40 6.29 15.98 -48.30
C GLU A 40 7.53 15.09 -48.20
N THR A 41 7.90 14.53 -49.35
CA THR A 41 9.25 14.05 -49.69
C THR A 41 10.11 15.27 -50.09
N GLU A 42 11.41 15.24 -50.37
CA GLU A 42 12.40 14.17 -50.59
C GLU A 42 13.81 14.77 -50.44
N THR A 43 14.88 13.95 -50.33
CA THR A 43 16.16 14.04 -51.08
C THR A 43 17.31 13.30 -50.37
N GLU A 44 18.24 12.75 -51.16
CA GLU A 44 19.40 11.98 -50.68
C GLU A 44 20.72 12.76 -50.75
N SER A 45 21.61 12.53 -49.77
CA SER A 45 23.08 12.49 -49.89
C SER A 45 23.71 12.30 -48.50
N GLY A 46 24.93 11.80 -48.32
CA GLY A 46 25.90 11.30 -49.31
C GLY A 46 27.22 10.90 -48.62
N VAL A 47 27.29 9.66 -48.12
CA VAL A 47 28.48 8.87 -47.71
C VAL A 47 29.79 9.63 -47.34
N LEU A 48 30.22 9.54 -46.07
CA LEU A 48 31.56 9.02 -45.76
C LEU A 48 31.71 8.49 -44.32
N ARG A 49 32.55 7.46 -44.14
CA ARG A 49 32.91 6.88 -42.83
C ARG A 49 34.11 7.60 -42.21
N ARG A 50 34.14 7.74 -40.87
CA ARG A 50 35.37 7.59 -40.07
C ARG A 50 35.05 7.15 -38.63
N ARG A 51 35.75 6.12 -38.13
CA ARG A 51 35.80 5.77 -36.71
C ARG A 51 36.78 6.68 -35.99
N VAL A 52 36.44 7.15 -34.79
CA VAL A 52 37.42 7.57 -33.76
C VAL A 52 36.96 6.99 -32.43
N THR A 53 37.90 6.53 -31.61
CA THR A 53 37.64 5.73 -30.40
C THR A 53 38.01 6.48 -29.12
N GLY A 54 37.07 6.50 -28.15
CA GLY A 54 37.39 6.37 -26.73
C GLY A 54 37.85 7.60 -25.92
N SER A 55 37.66 7.48 -24.59
CA SER A 55 38.36 8.19 -23.51
C SER A 55 38.26 9.73 -23.39
N ARG A 56 37.05 10.26 -23.12
CA ARG A 56 36.87 11.54 -22.38
C ARG A 56 35.78 11.55 -21.28
N PHE A 57 35.18 10.41 -20.93
CA PHE A 57 34.06 10.34 -19.96
C PHE A 57 34.44 10.02 -18.50
N SER A 58 35.72 9.71 -18.20
CA SER A 58 36.16 9.35 -16.84
C SER A 58 36.27 10.59 -15.92
N LEU A 59 36.98 11.62 -16.37
CA LEU A 59 37.42 12.74 -15.53
C LEU A 59 36.25 13.54 -14.92
N TYR A 60 35.16 13.71 -15.68
CA TYR A 60 33.97 14.46 -15.24
C TYR A 60 33.18 13.76 -14.11
N ARG A 61 33.23 12.42 -14.04
CA ARG A 61 32.63 11.68 -12.91
C ARG A 61 33.43 11.83 -11.63
N GLN A 62 34.76 11.84 -11.71
CA GLN A 62 35.62 11.89 -10.54
C GLN A 62 35.45 13.23 -9.77
N ILE A 63 35.41 14.35 -10.48
CA ILE A 63 35.24 15.70 -9.91
C ILE A 63 33.89 15.84 -9.18
N LEU A 64 32.81 15.29 -9.74
CA LEU A 64 31.47 15.31 -9.13
C LEU A 64 31.33 14.39 -7.91
N VAL A 65 32.18 13.37 -7.77
CA VAL A 65 32.27 12.54 -6.55
C VAL A 65 33.05 13.27 -5.46
N ASP A 66 34.17 13.91 -5.80
CA ASP A 66 35.03 14.58 -4.81
C ASP A 66 34.33 15.80 -4.17
N LEU A 67 33.63 16.62 -4.96
CA LEU A 67 32.79 17.70 -4.42
C LEU A 67 31.71 17.18 -3.46
N ARG A 68 31.11 16.02 -3.76
CA ARG A 68 30.06 15.41 -2.92
C ARG A 68 30.61 14.79 -1.64
N LEU A 69 31.86 14.33 -1.61
CA LEU A 69 32.52 13.92 -0.35
C LEU A 69 32.86 15.13 0.52
N ARG A 70 33.43 16.20 -0.05
CA ARG A 70 33.83 17.40 0.71
C ARG A 70 32.64 18.09 1.38
N LEU A 71 31.53 18.28 0.67
CA LEU A 71 30.29 18.80 1.27
C LEU A 71 29.73 17.90 2.38
N ARG A 72 29.85 16.57 2.26
CA ARG A 72 29.39 15.63 3.30
C ARG A 72 30.21 15.74 4.59
N LEU A 73 31.54 15.85 4.47
CA LEU A 73 32.42 15.92 5.63
C LEU A 73 32.24 17.22 6.42
N GLN A 74 32.09 18.36 5.74
CA GLN A 74 31.79 19.64 6.41
C GLN A 74 30.43 19.64 7.15
N LEU A 75 29.45 18.85 6.70
CA LEU A 75 28.14 18.71 7.35
C LEU A 75 28.10 17.68 8.49
N GLN A 76 29.17 16.92 8.72
CA GLN A 76 29.24 15.94 9.82
C GLN A 76 30.13 16.38 10.99
N SER A 77 31.07 17.32 10.79
CA SER A 77 31.91 17.87 11.85
C SER A 77 31.26 19.11 12.51
N GLY A 78 30.30 18.89 13.40
CA GLY A 78 29.61 19.97 14.14
C GLY A 78 30.51 20.70 15.13
N LYS A 79 31.32 21.65 14.65
CA LYS A 79 32.13 22.57 15.47
C LYS A 79 31.83 24.01 15.07
N TYR A 80 31.15 24.75 15.95
CA TYR A 80 31.15 26.20 15.90
C TYR A 80 32.48 26.72 16.48
N PHE A 81 33.11 27.67 15.79
CA PHE A 81 34.13 28.55 16.35
C PHE A 81 33.99 29.93 15.72
N SER A 82 34.03 30.97 16.55
CA SER A 82 33.91 32.37 16.14
C SER A 82 35.19 33.12 16.49
N THR A 83 35.86 33.69 15.49
CA THR A 83 36.93 34.68 15.68
C THR A 83 36.94 35.67 14.53
N SER A 84 36.93 36.96 14.85
CA SER A 84 37.06 38.07 13.91
C SER A 84 38.31 38.89 14.25
N SER A 85 39.15 39.23 13.27
CA SER A 85 40.20 40.25 13.47
C SER A 85 40.81 40.79 12.17
N THR A 86 40.47 42.04 11.84
CA THR A 86 41.38 43.11 11.33
C THR A 86 42.12 42.93 9.98
N SER A 87 42.59 43.97 9.27
CA SER A 87 42.84 45.38 9.66
C SER A 87 42.65 46.43 8.54
N SER A 88 42.19 47.63 8.93
CA SER A 88 42.48 48.96 8.32
C SER A 88 41.93 49.28 6.90
N THR A 89 41.63 50.54 6.51
CA THR A 89 42.00 51.85 7.10
C THR A 89 40.96 52.97 6.86
N ARG A 90 40.96 53.99 7.74
CA ARG A 90 40.43 55.39 7.63
C ARG A 90 39.02 55.73 8.17
N ARG A 91 39.03 56.54 9.25
CA ARG A 91 38.24 57.76 9.60
C ARG A 91 36.84 57.91 8.98
N VAL A 92 35.75 58.27 9.70
CA VAL A 92 35.52 59.04 10.96
C VAL A 92 34.34 58.38 11.72
N GLY A 93 34.11 58.49 13.04
CA GLY A 93 34.77 59.18 14.17
C GLY A 93 33.79 59.41 15.34
N LEU A 94 34.00 60.49 16.13
CA LEU A 94 33.19 60.95 17.29
C LEU A 94 32.90 59.91 18.41
N THR A 95 33.72 59.98 19.46
CA THR A 95 33.55 59.30 20.75
C THR A 95 32.61 60.06 21.68
N LEU A 96 31.86 59.36 22.53
CA LEU A 96 31.72 59.72 23.95
C LEU A 96 31.50 58.45 24.80
N LYS A 97 32.02 58.43 26.03
CA LYS A 97 32.06 57.25 26.92
C LYS A 97 31.00 57.35 28.03
N GLY A 98 30.62 56.21 28.58
CA GLY A 98 29.65 56.10 29.68
C GLY A 98 29.67 54.73 30.37
N GLU A 99 30.81 54.34 30.93
CA GLU A 99 30.87 53.29 31.98
C GLU A 99 30.35 53.89 33.31
N GLY A 100 29.77 53.15 34.26
CA GLY A 100 29.52 51.71 34.30
C GLY A 100 28.77 51.27 35.57
N GLU A 101 29.00 50.00 35.95
CA GLU A 101 28.45 49.21 37.07
C GLU A 101 28.44 49.91 38.46
N GLY A 102 27.65 49.51 39.47
CA GLY A 102 26.62 48.45 39.56
C GLY A 102 26.61 47.72 40.94
N LYS A 103 25.47 47.11 41.31
CA LYS A 103 25.20 46.39 42.60
C LYS A 103 25.12 47.31 43.84
N GLY A 104 24.44 46.95 44.94
CA GLY A 104 23.61 45.79 45.27
C GLY A 104 23.02 45.88 46.69
N GLU A 105 22.29 44.84 47.13
CA GLU A 105 21.61 44.72 48.46
C GLU A 105 20.39 45.66 48.70
N GLY A 106 19.32 45.27 49.41
CA GLY A 106 18.92 43.93 49.87
C GLY A 106 17.71 43.88 50.83
N LYS A 107 17.26 42.65 51.13
CA LYS A 107 16.62 42.18 52.39
C LYS A 107 15.11 42.44 52.76
N VAL A 108 14.39 41.31 52.86
CA VAL A 108 13.27 40.89 53.77
C VAL A 108 11.83 41.45 53.66
N MET A 109 10.91 40.56 54.06
CA MET A 109 9.49 40.65 54.45
C MET A 109 8.46 40.87 53.31
N SER A 110 7.42 40.06 53.05
CA SER A 110 6.71 38.90 53.68
C SER A 110 5.32 39.24 54.23
N MET A 111 4.36 38.34 53.98
CA MET A 111 2.95 38.38 54.42
C MET A 111 2.10 39.53 53.82
N SER A 112 0.77 39.44 53.77
CA SER A 112 -0.16 38.30 53.70
C SER A 112 -1.59 38.87 53.57
N THR A 113 -2.52 38.11 52.98
CA THR A 113 -3.99 38.25 53.19
C THR A 113 -4.62 39.59 52.74
N ARG A 114 -5.94 39.73 52.51
CA ARG A 114 -7.04 38.82 52.10
C ARG A 114 -8.14 39.72 51.51
N ASN A 115 -9.26 39.10 51.09
CA ASN A 115 -10.58 39.75 50.92
C ASN A 115 -10.68 40.77 49.76
N LYS A 116 -11.88 41.11 49.28
CA LYS A 116 -13.14 40.35 48.99
C LYS A 116 -14.12 41.39 48.40
N ASN A 117 -15.22 40.89 47.80
CA ASN A 117 -16.44 41.65 47.49
C ASN A 117 -16.30 42.75 46.40
N LYS A 118 -17.38 43.23 45.79
CA LYS A 118 -18.60 42.57 45.21
C LYS A 118 -19.43 43.68 44.54
N ALA A 119 -20.19 43.35 43.49
CA ALA A 119 -21.35 44.12 42.99
C ALA A 119 -21.06 45.52 42.38
N ALA A 120 -21.94 46.14 41.58
CA ALA A 120 -22.94 45.61 40.63
C ALA A 120 -23.57 46.73 39.76
N MET A 121 -24.12 46.33 38.59
CA MET A 121 -25.31 46.91 37.91
C MET A 121 -25.24 48.32 37.26
N ALA A 122 -26.34 48.66 36.56
CA ALA A 122 -26.57 49.72 35.56
C ALA A 122 -25.80 49.50 34.24
N VAL A 123 -26.38 49.19 33.06
CA VAL A 123 -27.73 49.29 32.44
C VAL A 123 -28.09 50.65 31.81
N ALA A 124 -27.93 50.70 30.49
CA ALA A 124 -28.57 51.55 29.46
C ALA A 124 -28.17 50.90 28.09
N GLU A 125 -28.96 50.64 27.04
CA GLU A 125 -30.15 51.28 26.43
C GLU A 125 -29.90 52.73 25.96
N THR A 126 -29.98 53.11 24.68
CA THR A 126 -30.28 52.43 23.39
C THR A 126 -29.25 52.92 22.33
N ALA A 127 -29.35 52.88 20.98
CA ALA A 127 -30.45 52.66 20.03
C ALA A 127 -29.97 52.20 18.62
N THR A 128 -30.87 52.35 17.64
CA THR A 128 -30.84 52.00 16.21
C THR A 128 -29.97 52.91 15.30
N GLY A 129 -29.47 52.35 14.20
CA GLY A 129 -29.00 53.08 13.01
C GLY A 129 -28.78 52.13 11.82
N THR A 130 -29.37 52.44 10.66
CA THR A 130 -29.32 51.64 9.42
C THR A 130 -28.60 52.38 8.28
N GLU A 131 -28.63 51.81 7.06
CA GLU A 131 -28.14 52.37 5.77
C GLU A 131 -26.61 52.28 5.50
N THR A 132 -26.14 52.32 4.24
CA THR A 132 -26.32 51.38 3.09
C THR A 132 -25.26 51.71 2.00
N GLU A 133 -24.94 50.74 1.12
CA GLU A 133 -24.19 50.95 -0.16
C GLU A 133 -22.70 51.44 -0.01
N THR A 134 -21.82 51.47 -1.03
CA THR A 134 -21.91 51.15 -2.48
C THR A 134 -20.64 50.39 -3.01
N GLU A 135 -20.49 50.27 -4.34
CA GLU A 135 -19.72 49.24 -5.06
C GLU A 135 -18.24 49.53 -5.47
N MET A 136 -17.57 48.44 -5.92
CA MET A 136 -16.73 48.32 -7.13
C MET A 136 -15.24 48.76 -7.23
N ALA A 137 -14.61 48.21 -8.29
CA ALA A 137 -13.44 48.67 -9.08
C ALA A 137 -12.09 47.90 -8.97
N THR A 138 -11.72 47.31 -10.12
CA THR A 138 -10.54 46.49 -10.46
C THR A 138 -9.24 47.26 -10.79
N ALA A 139 -8.08 46.58 -10.75
CA ALA A 139 -6.86 46.96 -11.50
C ALA A 139 -6.02 45.72 -11.94
N LYS A 140 -5.07 45.88 -12.88
CA LYS A 140 -4.30 44.78 -13.54
C LYS A 140 -2.86 45.17 -13.95
N SER A 141 -1.92 44.20 -13.86
CA SER A 141 -0.71 44.03 -14.72
C SER A 141 0.40 45.12 -14.62
N PRO A 142 1.60 44.98 -15.28
CA PRO A 142 2.15 43.89 -16.12
C PRO A 142 3.59 43.37 -15.73
N LEU A 143 4.20 42.61 -16.65
CA LEU A 143 5.50 41.88 -16.60
C LEU A 143 6.75 42.78 -16.75
N VAL A 144 7.95 42.18 -16.57
CA VAL A 144 9.05 42.23 -17.57
C VAL A 144 10.01 41.02 -17.43
N THR A 145 10.77 40.70 -18.48
CA THR A 145 11.67 39.53 -18.64
C THR A 145 13.05 39.92 -19.19
N ALA A 146 14.13 39.19 -18.87
CA ALA A 146 15.19 38.76 -19.82
C ALA A 146 16.48 38.20 -19.16
N SER A 147 17.26 37.44 -19.95
CA SER A 147 18.70 37.13 -19.83
C SER A 147 19.25 37.02 -21.27
N PRO A 148 20.55 37.26 -21.57
CA PRO A 148 21.48 36.12 -21.76
C PRO A 148 23.01 36.41 -21.65
N ALA A 149 23.80 35.36 -21.94
CA ALA A 149 25.14 35.34 -22.60
C ALA A 149 26.46 35.46 -21.79
N VAL A 150 27.48 34.68 -22.22
CA VAL A 150 28.87 34.57 -21.71
C VAL A 150 29.77 34.02 -22.85
N PRO A 151 30.84 34.72 -23.29
CA PRO A 151 32.25 34.25 -23.11
C PRO A 151 33.25 35.47 -23.03
N PRO A 152 34.59 35.41 -23.30
CA PRO A 152 35.54 34.29 -23.49
C PRO A 152 36.90 34.37 -22.71
N ALA A 153 37.68 33.29 -22.80
CA ALA A 153 39.17 33.13 -22.96
C ALA A 153 40.20 34.21 -22.49
N ALA A 154 41.48 33.90 -22.16
CA ALA A 154 42.24 32.66 -21.89
C ALA A 154 43.69 33.01 -21.41
N ALA A 155 44.46 32.06 -20.85
CA ALA A 155 45.94 32.08 -20.77
C ALA A 155 46.53 30.71 -20.36
N SER A 156 47.86 30.52 -20.46
CA SER A 156 48.61 29.27 -20.16
C SER A 156 49.96 29.55 -19.47
N ALA A 157 50.46 28.63 -18.64
CA ALA A 157 51.80 28.66 -18.03
C ALA A 157 52.29 27.25 -17.62
N THR A 158 53.60 27.10 -17.31
CA THR A 158 54.33 25.84 -17.54
C THR A 158 54.99 25.20 -16.30
N VAL A 159 55.13 23.88 -16.37
CA VAL A 159 55.96 22.93 -15.60
C VAL A 159 57.17 23.49 -14.81
N THR A 160 57.35 23.01 -13.57
CA THR A 160 58.65 22.54 -13.03
C THR A 160 58.44 21.62 -11.81
N ALA A 161 59.46 20.88 -11.38
CA ALA A 161 59.35 19.80 -10.39
C ALA A 161 60.50 19.79 -9.37
N LYS A 162 60.27 19.19 -8.19
CA LYS A 162 61.29 18.55 -7.32
C LYS A 162 60.65 17.58 -6.32
N SER A 163 61.38 16.52 -6.00
CA SER A 163 61.10 15.46 -5.00
C SER A 163 62.18 15.54 -3.89
N PRO A 164 62.23 14.75 -2.78
CA PRO A 164 62.32 13.27 -2.78
C PRO A 164 61.83 12.50 -1.50
N LEU A 165 62.24 11.21 -1.37
CA LEU A 165 62.39 10.38 -0.14
C LEU A 165 61.32 9.35 0.32
N VAL A 166 60.97 8.42 -0.58
CA VAL A 166 61.25 6.96 -0.49
C VAL A 166 61.16 6.18 0.86
N LYS A 167 60.24 5.20 0.93
CA LYS A 167 60.42 3.73 1.18
C LYS A 167 59.02 3.05 1.08
N ALA A 168 58.70 2.13 0.16
CA ALA A 168 59.20 0.76 -0.09
C ALA A 168 58.78 -0.24 1.03
N ILE A 169 58.25 -1.46 0.81
CA ILE A 169 58.01 -2.35 -0.37
C ILE A 169 57.02 -3.50 0.08
N PRO A 170 56.48 -4.50 -0.70
CA PRO A 170 56.50 -4.81 -2.15
C PRO A 170 55.05 -4.99 -2.77
N PRO A 171 54.53 -6.10 -3.40
CA PRO A 171 53.42 -6.02 -4.38
C PRO A 171 52.19 -6.97 -4.13
N ALA A 172 51.43 -7.37 -5.18
CA ALA A 172 50.20 -8.17 -5.13
C ALA A 172 50.22 -9.50 -5.93
N GLY A 173 49.32 -10.44 -5.60
CA GLY A 173 49.06 -11.69 -6.35
C GLY A 173 47.92 -11.57 -7.37
N LYS A 174 48.11 -12.11 -8.58
CA LYS A 174 47.16 -12.03 -9.71
C LYS A 174 46.01 -13.04 -9.54
N ARG A 175 44.76 -12.65 -9.86
CA ARG A 175 43.66 -13.60 -10.19
C ARG A 175 43.45 -13.69 -11.70
N LYS A 176 43.25 -14.91 -12.20
CA LYS A 176 42.88 -15.18 -13.60
C LYS A 176 41.41 -14.78 -13.85
N ALA A 177 41.08 -14.52 -15.12
CA ALA A 177 39.69 -14.50 -15.58
C ALA A 177 39.20 -15.91 -15.89
N SER A 178 37.89 -16.15 -15.74
CA SER A 178 37.21 -17.39 -16.14
C SER A 178 35.74 -17.12 -16.46
N SER A 179 35.31 -17.58 -17.63
CA SER A 179 33.93 -17.97 -18.03
C SER A 179 32.72 -17.20 -17.45
N THR A 180 31.92 -16.62 -18.34
CA THR A 180 30.51 -16.31 -18.12
C THR A 180 29.72 -17.56 -17.68
N PRO A 181 28.84 -17.49 -16.67
CA PRO A 181 27.84 -18.52 -16.40
C PRO A 181 26.64 -18.39 -17.36
N GLU A 182 26.01 -19.52 -17.65
CA GLU A 182 24.75 -19.62 -18.42
C GLU A 182 23.52 -19.27 -17.56
N PRO A 183 22.31 -19.15 -18.14
CA PRO A 183 21.10 -18.79 -17.39
C PRO A 183 20.81 -19.74 -16.21
N ILE A 184 20.35 -19.17 -15.10
CA ILE A 184 19.98 -19.93 -13.90
C ILE A 184 18.72 -20.75 -14.23
N GLY A 185 18.88 -22.08 -14.27
CA GLY A 185 17.77 -23.01 -14.42
C GLY A 185 16.78 -22.92 -13.24
N THR A 186 15.57 -23.44 -13.47
CA THR A 186 14.47 -23.46 -12.50
C THR A 186 14.92 -23.94 -11.12
N ILE A 187 14.52 -23.23 -10.06
CA ILE A 187 14.84 -23.61 -8.69
C ILE A 187 13.99 -24.82 -8.29
N ASN A 188 14.43 -26.00 -8.71
CA ASN A 188 14.03 -27.28 -8.12
C ASN A 188 14.64 -27.38 -6.71
N GLY A 189 14.17 -26.51 -5.82
CA GLY A 189 14.43 -26.59 -4.40
C GLY A 189 13.71 -27.81 -3.85
N THR A 190 14.38 -28.96 -3.87
CA THR A 190 13.93 -30.14 -3.14
C THR A 190 13.68 -29.72 -1.71
N THR A 191 12.41 -29.79 -1.28
CA THR A 191 12.01 -29.54 0.10
C THR A 191 12.72 -30.56 0.96
N LYS A 192 13.84 -30.16 1.57
CA LYS A 192 14.39 -30.85 2.73
C LYS A 192 13.25 -30.92 3.72
N LYS A 193 12.68 -32.13 3.91
CA LYS A 193 11.74 -32.40 4.99
C LYS A 193 12.30 -31.73 6.23
N ALA A 194 11.48 -30.93 6.91
CA ALA A 194 11.90 -30.32 8.15
C ALA A 194 12.47 -31.41 9.04
N LYS A 195 13.73 -31.26 9.46
CA LYS A 195 14.28 -32.13 10.51
C LYS A 195 13.51 -31.77 11.77
N VAL A 196 12.42 -32.50 12.00
CA VAL A 196 12.04 -32.86 13.35
C VAL A 196 13.24 -33.59 13.90
N SER A 197 14.02 -32.89 14.71
CA SER A 197 15.04 -33.52 15.53
C SER A 197 14.31 -34.33 16.60
N ASP A 198 14.65 -35.62 16.74
CA ASP A 198 14.24 -36.40 17.92
C ASP A 198 14.95 -35.92 19.21
N ASP A 199 15.81 -34.89 19.11
CA ASP A 199 16.23 -34.07 20.24
C ASP A 199 14.98 -33.51 20.93
N ASN A 200 14.77 -33.97 22.17
CA ASN A 200 13.50 -33.95 22.90
C ASN A 200 13.16 -32.56 23.48
N HIS A 201 13.13 -31.53 22.63
CA HIS A 201 12.58 -30.21 22.96
C HIS A 201 11.07 -30.36 23.18
N ASP A 202 10.63 -30.21 24.42
CA ASP A 202 9.22 -30.41 24.77
C ASP A 202 8.33 -29.38 24.05
N LEU A 203 7.57 -29.87 23.06
CA LEU A 203 6.61 -29.08 22.31
C LEU A 203 5.45 -28.57 23.19
N SER A 204 5.34 -28.97 24.46
CA SER A 204 4.45 -28.34 25.44
C SER A 204 4.88 -26.90 25.75
N GLU A 205 6.18 -26.58 25.81
CA GLU A 205 6.66 -25.20 26.05
C GLU A 205 6.25 -24.26 24.91
N LEU A 206 6.36 -24.71 23.66
CA LEU A 206 5.91 -24.00 22.47
C LEU A 206 4.38 -23.92 22.33
N ARG A 207 3.63 -24.63 23.19
CA ARG A 207 2.15 -24.57 23.27
C ARG A 207 1.65 -23.63 24.36
N GLN A 208 2.52 -23.18 25.28
CA GLN A 208 2.10 -22.29 26.37
C GLN A 208 1.61 -20.93 25.85
N PRO A 209 0.59 -20.32 26.48
CA PRO A 209 0.20 -18.94 26.24
C PRO A 209 1.33 -17.94 26.51
N HIS A 210 1.22 -16.74 25.95
CA HIS A 210 1.99 -15.58 26.42
C HIS A 210 1.58 -15.22 27.86
N HIS A 211 2.51 -14.69 28.67
CA HIS A 211 2.23 -14.36 30.07
C HIS A 211 1.12 -13.29 30.22
N SER A 212 0.95 -12.43 29.23
CA SER A 212 -0.12 -11.42 29.13
C SER A 212 -1.32 -11.85 28.26
N ALA A 213 -1.44 -13.12 27.85
CA ALA A 213 -2.51 -13.54 26.93
C ALA A 213 -3.92 -13.19 27.46
N LYS A 214 -4.15 -13.34 28.78
CA LYS A 214 -5.41 -12.94 29.44
C LYS A 214 -5.79 -11.47 29.19
N GLU A 215 -4.82 -10.56 29.18
CA GLU A 215 -5.03 -9.13 28.93
C GLU A 215 -5.45 -8.89 27.47
N ALA A 216 -4.79 -9.57 26.52
CA ALA A 216 -5.18 -9.54 25.11
C ALA A 216 -6.56 -10.19 24.85
N GLU A 217 -7.03 -11.06 25.74
CA GLU A 217 -8.37 -11.65 25.70
C GLU A 217 -9.42 -10.71 26.32
N GLU A 218 -9.12 -10.07 27.46
CA GLU A 218 -9.95 -9.10 28.16
C GLU A 218 -10.27 -7.87 27.29
N TYR A 219 -9.25 -7.29 26.63
CA TYR A 219 -9.43 -6.16 25.71
C TYR A 219 -9.81 -6.58 24.28
N GLY A 220 -10.18 -7.86 24.08
CA GLY A 220 -10.78 -8.36 22.84
C GLY A 220 -9.87 -8.31 21.61
N ILE A 221 -8.56 -8.31 21.81
CA ILE A 221 -7.52 -8.44 20.75
C ILE A 221 -7.50 -9.89 20.24
N VAL A 222 -7.57 -10.86 21.14
CA VAL A 222 -7.63 -12.30 20.80
C VAL A 222 -9.08 -12.77 20.83
N LEU A 223 -9.67 -13.00 19.64
CA LEU A 223 -11.01 -13.56 19.54
C LEU A 223 -11.03 -15.07 19.90
N ARG A 224 -11.13 -15.39 21.19
CA ARG A 224 -11.08 -16.77 21.70
C ARG A 224 -12.18 -17.71 21.18
N LYS A 225 -13.26 -17.15 20.63
CA LYS A 225 -14.30 -17.85 19.84
C LYS A 225 -13.73 -18.58 18.62
N TYR A 226 -12.61 -18.12 18.06
CA TYR A 226 -12.01 -18.62 16.83
C TYR A 226 -10.54 -19.00 16.95
N TYR A 227 -9.78 -18.31 17.80
CA TYR A 227 -8.33 -18.43 17.91
C TYR A 227 -7.88 -18.91 19.30
N PRO A 228 -6.73 -19.60 19.39
CA PRO A 228 -6.12 -19.94 20.68
C PRO A 228 -5.68 -18.67 21.43
N HIS A 229 -5.23 -18.84 22.68
CA HIS A 229 -4.52 -17.82 23.43
C HIS A 229 -3.34 -17.23 22.62
N GLU A 230 -2.93 -16.00 22.91
CA GLU A 230 -1.74 -15.41 22.29
C GLU A 230 -0.51 -16.31 22.53
N MET A 231 0.30 -16.58 21.49
CA MET A 231 1.43 -17.50 21.62
C MET A 231 2.62 -16.91 22.41
N CYS A 232 3.31 -17.79 23.14
CA CYS A 232 4.59 -17.47 23.77
C CYS A 232 5.65 -17.02 22.73
N ASN A 233 6.60 -16.18 23.15
CA ASN A 233 7.66 -15.66 22.27
C ASN A 233 8.58 -16.78 21.71
N PRO A 234 8.92 -17.86 22.45
CA PRO A 234 9.62 -19.02 21.90
C PRO A 234 8.94 -19.62 20.66
N ARG A 235 7.61 -19.73 20.63
CA ARG A 235 6.88 -20.26 19.45
C ARG A 235 7.00 -19.36 18.22
N ALA A 236 7.07 -18.04 18.41
CA ALA A 236 7.34 -17.11 17.31
C ALA A 236 8.80 -17.22 16.81
N ILE A 237 9.74 -17.49 17.72
CA ILE A 237 11.16 -17.74 17.39
C ILE A 237 11.32 -19.08 16.64
N ALA A 238 10.57 -20.12 17.01
CA ALA A 238 10.57 -21.41 16.31
C ALA A 238 10.22 -21.31 14.81
N TYR A 239 9.32 -20.38 14.44
CA TYR A 239 9.06 -20.04 13.02
C TYR A 239 10.22 -19.30 12.34
N ASN A 240 11.02 -18.51 13.06
CA ASN A 240 12.23 -17.88 12.53
C ASN A 240 13.35 -18.91 12.30
N ASN A 241 13.46 -19.89 13.19
CA ASN A 241 14.47 -20.95 13.15
C ASN A 241 14.14 -22.08 12.17
N ASN A 242 12.89 -22.13 11.65
CA ASN A 242 12.34 -23.21 10.82
C ASN A 242 12.10 -24.54 11.59
N GLU A 243 11.96 -24.46 12.91
CA GLU A 243 11.54 -25.57 13.79
C GLU A 243 10.04 -25.89 13.62
N LEU A 244 9.24 -24.88 13.28
CA LEU A 244 7.82 -25.02 12.94
C LEU A 244 7.59 -24.73 11.44
N PRO A 245 6.88 -25.60 10.70
CA PRO A 245 6.61 -25.37 9.27
C PRO A 245 5.65 -24.20 9.08
N ARG A 246 5.97 -23.32 8.12
CA ARG A 246 5.15 -22.17 7.75
C ARG A 246 3.85 -22.65 7.07
N PRO A 247 2.71 -21.96 7.24
CA PRO A 247 1.47 -22.29 6.53
C PRO A 247 1.62 -22.38 5.00
N ILE A 248 2.47 -21.54 4.40
CA ILE A 248 2.75 -21.59 2.95
C ILE A 248 3.52 -22.84 2.55
N GLU A 249 4.44 -23.32 3.40
CA GLU A 249 5.16 -24.57 3.18
C GLU A 249 4.20 -25.76 3.26
N LEU A 250 3.22 -25.75 4.17
CA LEU A 250 2.18 -26.79 4.25
C LEU A 250 1.34 -26.89 2.96
N LEU A 251 1.05 -25.76 2.30
CA LEU A 251 0.35 -25.73 1.02
C LEU A 251 1.25 -26.21 -0.13
N HIS A 252 2.50 -25.74 -0.20
CA HIS A 252 3.46 -26.19 -1.22
C HIS A 252 3.72 -27.69 -1.10
N SER A 253 3.89 -28.22 0.11
CA SER A 253 3.96 -29.65 0.41
C SER A 253 2.71 -30.37 -0.09
N ALA A 254 1.50 -29.88 0.24
CA ALA A 254 0.26 -30.50 -0.21
C ALA A 254 0.15 -30.59 -1.74
N LEU A 255 0.53 -29.52 -2.45
CA LEU A 255 0.46 -29.44 -3.91
C LEU A 255 1.48 -30.36 -4.60
N GLU A 256 2.71 -30.46 -4.09
CA GLU A 256 3.77 -31.28 -4.68
C GLU A 256 3.60 -32.77 -4.31
N GLU A 257 3.24 -33.10 -3.07
CA GLU A 257 2.99 -34.47 -2.61
C GLU A 257 1.87 -35.16 -3.40
N THR A 258 0.82 -34.41 -3.76
CA THR A 258 -0.37 -34.93 -4.47
C THR A 258 -0.27 -34.80 -6.00
N LYS A 259 0.82 -34.24 -6.52
CA LYS A 259 0.94 -33.74 -7.89
C LYS A 259 0.73 -34.79 -8.97
N GLU A 260 1.36 -35.96 -8.81
CA GLU A 260 1.27 -37.07 -9.76
C GLU A 260 -0.17 -37.61 -9.82
N GLU A 261 -0.76 -37.91 -8.66
CA GLU A 261 -2.14 -38.39 -8.54
C GLU A 261 -3.14 -37.37 -9.10
N ARG A 262 -3.01 -36.07 -8.76
CA ARG A 262 -3.87 -35.00 -9.30
C ARG A 262 -3.73 -34.83 -10.82
N THR A 263 -2.54 -35.03 -11.37
CA THR A 263 -2.32 -34.99 -12.83
C THR A 263 -3.04 -36.14 -13.55
N ASN A 264 -3.23 -37.27 -12.88
CA ASN A 264 -3.89 -38.46 -13.39
C ASN A 264 -5.40 -38.52 -13.11
N VAL A 265 -6.02 -37.47 -12.52
CA VAL A 265 -7.47 -37.44 -12.27
C VAL A 265 -8.24 -37.35 -13.61
N PRO A 266 -9.14 -38.30 -13.91
CA PRO A 266 -9.88 -38.29 -15.16
C PRO A 266 -10.92 -37.16 -15.20
N GLY A 267 -11.27 -36.75 -16.43
CA GLY A 267 -12.41 -35.86 -16.67
C GLY A 267 -13.72 -36.48 -16.16
N LYS A 268 -14.59 -35.62 -15.61
CA LYS A 268 -15.93 -35.95 -15.11
C LYS A 268 -16.95 -35.02 -15.76
N ASP A 269 -17.92 -34.50 -15.00
CA ASP A 269 -19.05 -33.71 -15.52
C ASP A 269 -18.79 -32.20 -15.63
N SER A 270 -17.83 -31.67 -14.87
CA SER A 270 -17.50 -30.24 -14.80
C SER A 270 -16.06 -29.96 -14.31
N VAL A 271 -15.67 -28.70 -14.45
CA VAL A 271 -14.51 -28.06 -13.81
C VAL A 271 -15.00 -26.84 -13.03
N VAL A 272 -14.40 -26.54 -11.87
CA VAL A 272 -14.83 -25.45 -10.99
C VAL A 272 -13.71 -24.44 -10.74
N HIS A 273 -14.04 -23.15 -10.79
CA HIS A 273 -13.22 -22.08 -10.21
C HIS A 273 -13.85 -21.56 -8.91
N TRP A 274 -13.05 -21.51 -7.83
CA TRP A 274 -13.44 -20.89 -6.57
C TRP A 274 -12.90 -19.47 -6.47
N PHE A 275 -13.82 -18.51 -6.53
CA PHE A 275 -13.57 -17.10 -6.24
C PHE A 275 -13.48 -16.85 -4.73
N LYS A 276 -12.55 -15.98 -4.33
CA LYS A 276 -12.27 -15.53 -2.97
C LYS A 276 -11.92 -14.02 -3.02
N CYS A 277 -10.74 -13.58 -2.56
CA CYS A 277 -10.28 -12.19 -2.72
C CYS A 277 -9.75 -11.83 -4.14
N ASP A 278 -10.38 -12.33 -5.20
CA ASP A 278 -9.93 -12.29 -6.61
C ASP A 278 -11.07 -11.99 -7.62
N LEU A 279 -12.11 -11.25 -7.18
CA LEU A 279 -13.40 -11.04 -7.86
C LEU A 279 -13.33 -10.26 -9.20
N ARG A 280 -12.72 -10.84 -10.23
CA ARG A 280 -12.58 -10.30 -11.58
C ARG A 280 -12.49 -11.40 -12.64
N THR A 281 -12.78 -11.03 -13.88
CA THR A 281 -12.72 -11.88 -15.07
C THR A 281 -11.44 -11.70 -15.91
N LYS A 282 -10.82 -10.51 -15.91
CA LYS A 282 -9.52 -10.27 -16.58
C LYS A 282 -8.36 -10.60 -15.66
N ASP A 283 -7.26 -11.09 -16.25
CA ASP A 283 -5.97 -11.26 -15.55
C ASP A 283 -6.12 -12.03 -14.24
N ASN A 284 -6.92 -13.11 -14.26
CA ASN A 284 -7.14 -14.03 -13.14
C ASN A 284 -6.59 -15.41 -13.53
N LYS A 285 -5.49 -15.81 -12.89
CA LYS A 285 -4.75 -17.03 -13.25
C LYS A 285 -5.56 -18.30 -13.03
N ALA A 286 -6.15 -18.49 -11.85
CA ALA A 286 -6.95 -19.69 -11.55
C ALA A 286 -8.18 -19.81 -12.46
N LEU A 287 -8.90 -18.72 -12.72
CA LEU A 287 -10.04 -18.70 -13.64
C LEU A 287 -9.63 -19.08 -15.07
N ARG A 288 -8.48 -18.59 -15.53
CA ARG A 288 -7.96 -18.92 -16.87
C ARG A 288 -7.59 -20.41 -16.97
N LEU A 289 -6.86 -20.94 -16.00
CA LEU A 289 -6.49 -22.37 -15.95
C LEU A 289 -7.73 -23.28 -15.86
N ALA A 290 -8.74 -22.88 -15.06
CA ALA A 290 -10.03 -23.57 -14.99
C ALA A 290 -10.74 -23.59 -16.35
N SER A 291 -10.74 -22.46 -17.06
CA SER A 291 -11.32 -22.38 -18.40
C SER A 291 -10.55 -23.21 -19.42
N GLU A 292 -9.22 -23.27 -19.34
CA GLU A 292 -8.40 -24.10 -20.23
C GLU A 292 -8.68 -25.59 -20.01
N LYS A 293 -8.66 -26.06 -18.75
CA LYS A 293 -9.01 -27.45 -18.43
C LYS A 293 -10.46 -27.81 -18.77
N ALA A 294 -11.40 -26.87 -18.61
CA ALA A 294 -12.79 -27.08 -19.02
C ALA A 294 -12.92 -27.27 -20.54
N MET A 295 -12.23 -26.43 -21.34
CA MET A 295 -12.21 -26.55 -22.81
C MET A 295 -11.48 -27.82 -23.28
N GLU A 296 -10.35 -28.18 -22.65
CA GLU A 296 -9.59 -29.41 -22.90
C GLU A 296 -10.45 -30.67 -22.73
N LEU A 297 -11.26 -30.72 -21.66
CA LEU A 297 -12.15 -31.84 -21.36
C LEU A 297 -13.51 -31.75 -22.09
N GLY A 298 -13.83 -30.63 -22.75
CA GLY A 298 -15.13 -30.39 -23.39
C GLY A 298 -16.30 -30.22 -22.42
N VAL A 299 -16.05 -29.89 -21.15
CA VAL A 299 -17.05 -29.80 -20.08
C VAL A 299 -17.35 -28.36 -19.67
N PRO A 300 -18.51 -28.07 -19.02
CA PRO A 300 -18.77 -26.75 -18.46
C PRO A 300 -17.80 -26.38 -17.33
N LEU A 301 -17.32 -25.13 -17.37
CA LEU A 301 -16.78 -24.42 -16.22
C LEU A 301 -17.93 -23.90 -15.35
N ILE A 302 -17.85 -24.13 -14.05
CA ILE A 302 -18.72 -23.53 -13.01
C ILE A 302 -17.86 -22.59 -12.17
N ALA A 303 -18.40 -21.42 -11.80
CA ALA A 303 -17.79 -20.56 -10.80
C ALA A 303 -18.53 -20.68 -9.47
N MET A 304 -17.82 -20.62 -8.35
CA MET A 304 -18.43 -20.57 -7.02
C MET A 304 -17.78 -19.53 -6.10
N TYR A 305 -18.57 -19.00 -5.16
CA TYR A 305 -18.12 -18.23 -4.01
C TYR A 305 -18.83 -18.73 -2.75
N VAL A 306 -18.16 -18.73 -1.60
CA VAL A 306 -18.75 -19.15 -0.32
C VAL A 306 -18.69 -18.00 0.68
N ILE A 307 -19.86 -17.58 1.15
CA ILE A 307 -20.01 -16.59 2.22
C ILE A 307 -19.93 -17.33 3.55
N SER A 308 -19.07 -16.87 4.46
CA SER A 308 -18.97 -17.43 5.81
C SER A 308 -19.07 -16.31 6.84
N PRO A 309 -20.24 -16.14 7.50
CA PRO A 309 -20.44 -15.11 8.53
C PRO A 309 -19.45 -15.23 9.69
N GLN A 310 -19.02 -16.45 10.01
CA GLN A 310 -18.01 -16.71 11.05
C GLN A 310 -16.57 -16.42 10.61
N ASP A 311 -16.24 -16.47 9.31
CA ASP A 311 -14.96 -15.92 8.82
C ASP A 311 -15.01 -14.38 8.83
N PHE A 312 -16.13 -13.76 8.44
CA PHE A 312 -16.30 -12.31 8.54
C PHE A 312 -16.23 -11.78 9.99
N GLU A 313 -16.57 -12.60 10.99
CA GLU A 313 -16.28 -12.30 12.40
C GLU A 313 -14.81 -12.55 12.76
N ALA A 314 -14.26 -13.74 12.46
CA ALA A 314 -12.90 -14.11 12.83
C ALA A 314 -11.84 -13.17 12.22
N HIS A 315 -12.01 -12.82 10.93
CA HIS A 315 -11.15 -11.89 10.18
C HIS A 315 -11.58 -10.42 10.32
N LEU A 316 -12.46 -10.09 11.27
CA LEU A 316 -12.86 -8.71 11.61
C LEU A 316 -13.39 -7.89 10.43
N THR A 317 -13.98 -8.52 9.41
CA THR A 317 -14.32 -7.87 8.13
C THR A 317 -15.40 -6.80 8.32
N ALA A 318 -15.15 -5.56 7.89
CA ALA A 318 -16.09 -4.45 7.99
C ALA A 318 -17.44 -4.71 7.27
N PRO A 319 -18.60 -4.29 7.82
CA PRO A 319 -19.89 -4.34 7.13
C PRO A 319 -19.87 -3.70 5.72
N VAL A 320 -19.22 -2.54 5.59
CA VAL A 320 -19.04 -1.83 4.31
C VAL A 320 -18.19 -2.63 3.30
N ARG A 321 -17.29 -3.50 3.77
CA ARG A 321 -16.50 -4.40 2.92
C ARG A 321 -17.33 -5.60 2.46
N VAL A 322 -18.21 -6.14 3.31
CA VAL A 322 -19.16 -7.20 2.96
C VAL A 322 -20.17 -6.70 1.91
N ASP A 323 -20.77 -5.53 2.10
CA ASP A 323 -21.64 -4.88 1.11
C ASP A 323 -20.95 -4.70 -0.26
N PHE A 324 -19.70 -4.25 -0.25
CA PHE A 324 -18.92 -4.09 -1.48
C PHE A 324 -18.65 -5.43 -2.19
N ILE A 325 -18.39 -6.50 -1.43
CA ILE A 325 -18.19 -7.87 -1.96
C ILE A 325 -19.49 -8.39 -2.59
N LEU A 326 -20.63 -8.28 -1.92
CA LEU A 326 -21.92 -8.80 -2.42
C LEU A 326 -22.37 -8.07 -3.69
N ARG A 327 -22.25 -6.73 -3.74
CA ARG A 327 -22.48 -5.95 -4.96
C ARG A 327 -21.50 -6.30 -6.09
N THR A 328 -20.27 -6.65 -5.76
CA THR A 328 -19.28 -7.13 -6.73
C THR A 328 -19.66 -8.51 -7.27
N LEU A 329 -20.18 -9.41 -6.44
CA LEU A 329 -20.62 -10.75 -6.84
C LEU A 329 -21.82 -10.70 -7.81
N GLU A 330 -22.81 -9.83 -7.61
CA GLU A 330 -23.91 -9.68 -8.58
C GLU A 330 -23.44 -9.12 -9.94
N ILE A 331 -22.49 -8.17 -9.94
CA ILE A 331 -21.88 -7.68 -11.20
C ILE A 331 -21.10 -8.81 -11.88
N LEU A 332 -20.27 -9.54 -11.13
CA LEU A 332 -19.48 -10.68 -11.61
C LEU A 332 -20.37 -11.80 -12.15
N LYS A 333 -21.49 -12.12 -11.49
CA LYS A 333 -22.51 -13.04 -11.98
C LYS A 333 -23.08 -12.55 -13.31
N GLY A 334 -23.46 -11.28 -13.39
CA GLY A 334 -23.97 -10.65 -14.62
C GLY A 334 -23.00 -10.72 -15.80
N ASP A 335 -21.68 -10.69 -15.55
CA ASP A 335 -20.66 -10.87 -16.59
C ASP A 335 -20.43 -12.34 -16.96
N LEU A 336 -20.29 -13.24 -15.99
CA LEU A 336 -20.08 -14.68 -16.24
C LEU A 336 -21.26 -15.33 -16.97
N VAL A 337 -22.49 -14.89 -16.68
CA VAL A 337 -23.69 -15.36 -17.40
C VAL A 337 -23.66 -15.03 -18.89
N LYS A 338 -22.93 -14.00 -19.35
CA LYS A 338 -22.76 -13.70 -20.79
C LYS A 338 -21.87 -14.73 -21.49
N LEU A 339 -21.01 -15.41 -20.73
CA LEU A 339 -20.13 -16.49 -21.16
C LEU A 339 -20.75 -17.88 -20.96
N ASP A 340 -22.04 -17.95 -20.62
CA ASP A 340 -22.75 -19.18 -20.22
C ASP A 340 -22.10 -19.91 -19.01
N ILE A 341 -21.34 -19.19 -18.18
CA ILE A 341 -20.76 -19.68 -16.92
C ILE A 341 -21.70 -19.31 -15.76
N PRO A 342 -22.19 -20.27 -14.96
CA PRO A 342 -22.92 -19.97 -13.73
C PRO A 342 -21.96 -19.54 -12.63
N LEU A 343 -22.37 -18.56 -11.81
CA LEU A 343 -21.74 -18.26 -10.52
C LEU A 343 -22.70 -18.66 -9.40
N TYR A 344 -22.36 -19.75 -8.71
CA TYR A 344 -23.07 -20.21 -7.52
C TYR A 344 -22.54 -19.49 -6.28
N VAL A 345 -23.43 -19.04 -5.39
CA VAL A 345 -23.05 -18.42 -4.12
C VAL A 345 -23.89 -18.99 -2.99
N GLU A 346 -23.23 -19.56 -1.98
CA GLU A 346 -23.88 -20.16 -0.80
C GLU A 346 -23.36 -19.51 0.49
N THR A 347 -24.24 -19.29 1.46
CA THR A 347 -23.88 -18.86 2.82
C THR A 347 -23.75 -20.09 3.74
N VAL A 348 -22.54 -20.35 4.22
CA VAL A 348 -22.24 -21.43 5.16
C VAL A 348 -21.91 -20.85 6.54
N GLU A 349 -22.92 -20.81 7.41
CA GLU A 349 -22.88 -20.18 8.74
C GLU A 349 -21.65 -20.52 9.59
N LYS A 350 -21.18 -21.78 9.56
CA LYS A 350 -20.07 -22.25 10.39
C LYS A 350 -18.78 -22.32 9.58
N ARG A 351 -17.75 -21.53 9.93
CA ARG A 351 -16.47 -21.49 9.19
C ARG A 351 -15.79 -22.86 9.03
N GLN A 352 -15.91 -23.71 10.06
CA GLN A 352 -15.37 -25.07 10.05
C GLN A 352 -16.12 -26.03 9.09
N ARG A 353 -17.36 -25.70 8.70
CA ARG A 353 -18.21 -26.50 7.78
C ARG A 353 -17.92 -26.19 6.32
N ALA A 354 -17.51 -24.97 5.98
CA ALA A 354 -17.30 -24.50 4.61
C ALA A 354 -16.41 -25.44 3.75
N PRO A 355 -15.25 -25.96 4.21
CA PRO A 355 -14.43 -26.90 3.42
C PRO A 355 -15.18 -28.19 3.05
N GLY A 356 -15.95 -28.75 4.00
CA GLY A 356 -16.75 -29.95 3.75
C GLY A 356 -17.95 -29.68 2.84
N ARG A 357 -18.59 -28.51 2.96
CA ARG A 357 -19.70 -28.13 2.08
C ARG A 357 -19.23 -27.86 0.65
N ILE A 358 -18.02 -27.31 0.49
CA ILE A 358 -17.37 -27.20 -0.82
C ILE A 358 -17.14 -28.60 -1.42
N LEU A 359 -16.60 -29.57 -0.67
CA LEU A 359 -16.42 -30.94 -1.16
C LEU A 359 -17.75 -31.58 -1.64
N GLU A 360 -18.83 -31.41 -0.88
CA GLU A 360 -20.16 -31.88 -1.28
C GLU A 360 -20.67 -31.24 -2.57
N LEU A 361 -20.55 -29.91 -2.72
CA LEU A 361 -20.92 -29.21 -3.96
C LEU A 361 -20.12 -29.72 -5.17
N LEU A 362 -18.82 -29.99 -4.97
CA LEU A 362 -17.96 -30.51 -6.03
C LEU A 362 -18.39 -31.93 -6.45
N GLU A 363 -18.80 -32.77 -5.50
CA GLU A 363 -19.37 -34.10 -5.77
C GLU A 363 -20.77 -34.00 -6.43
N GLU A 364 -21.65 -33.12 -5.95
CA GLU A 364 -22.98 -32.83 -6.54
C GLU A 364 -22.91 -32.40 -8.02
N TRP A 365 -21.86 -31.65 -8.40
CA TRP A 365 -21.66 -31.18 -9.77
C TRP A 365 -20.78 -32.11 -10.63
N GLY A 366 -20.39 -33.27 -10.08
CA GLY A 366 -19.51 -34.23 -10.72
C GLY A 366 -18.17 -33.61 -11.14
N THR A 367 -17.57 -32.80 -10.27
CA THR A 367 -16.37 -32.01 -10.56
C THR A 367 -15.13 -32.90 -10.66
N SER A 368 -14.34 -32.70 -11.72
CA SER A 368 -13.02 -33.34 -11.87
C SER A 368 -11.86 -32.48 -11.37
N HIS A 369 -11.92 -31.16 -11.61
CA HIS A 369 -10.85 -30.22 -11.27
C HIS A 369 -11.40 -28.99 -10.57
N LEU A 370 -10.69 -28.49 -9.55
CA LEU A 370 -10.98 -27.28 -8.78
C LEU A 370 -9.77 -26.34 -8.83
N TYR A 371 -9.97 -25.10 -9.28
CA TYR A 371 -8.92 -24.08 -9.34
C TYR A 371 -9.24 -22.89 -8.42
N ALA A 372 -8.28 -22.49 -7.59
CA ALA A 372 -8.36 -21.29 -6.75
C ALA A 372 -7.08 -20.46 -6.84
N ASN A 373 -7.17 -19.14 -6.68
CA ASN A 373 -5.97 -18.31 -6.45
C ASN A 373 -5.60 -18.38 -4.96
N VAL A 374 -4.30 -18.35 -4.66
CA VAL A 374 -3.81 -18.41 -3.28
C VAL A 374 -4.14 -17.13 -2.49
N GLU A 375 -4.58 -17.33 -1.25
CA GLU A 375 -4.60 -16.30 -0.21
C GLU A 375 -3.46 -16.60 0.76
N TYR A 376 -2.69 -15.59 1.16
CA TYR A 376 -1.43 -15.81 1.90
C TYR A 376 -1.61 -15.79 3.42
N GLU A 377 -2.83 -15.53 3.87
CA GLU A 377 -3.27 -15.52 5.25
C GLU A 377 -3.24 -16.92 5.90
N VAL A 378 -3.15 -16.97 7.24
CA VAL A 378 -2.75 -18.18 7.97
C VAL A 378 -3.84 -19.26 8.02
N ASP A 379 -5.11 -18.88 8.12
CA ASP A 379 -6.22 -19.84 8.12
C ASP A 379 -6.44 -20.39 6.71
N GLU A 380 -6.29 -19.54 5.70
CA GLU A 380 -6.49 -19.76 4.27
C GLU A 380 -5.49 -20.79 3.73
N LEU A 381 -4.19 -20.56 3.95
CA LEU A 381 -3.12 -21.49 3.59
C LEU A 381 -3.29 -22.86 4.26
N ARG A 382 -3.71 -22.88 5.54
CA ARG A 382 -3.98 -24.13 6.28
C ARG A 382 -5.23 -24.84 5.78
N ARG A 383 -6.27 -24.11 5.36
CA ARG A 383 -7.50 -24.61 4.76
C ARG A 383 -7.21 -25.27 3.42
N GLU A 384 -6.54 -24.56 2.53
CA GLU A 384 -6.17 -25.05 1.19
C GLU A 384 -5.19 -26.23 1.26
N ALA A 385 -4.20 -26.22 2.16
CA ALA A 385 -3.31 -27.37 2.38
C ALA A 385 -4.04 -28.66 2.81
N ARG A 386 -5.21 -28.56 3.47
CA ARG A 386 -6.06 -29.72 3.77
C ARG A 386 -6.93 -30.07 2.56
N MET A 387 -7.62 -29.09 1.99
CA MET A 387 -8.54 -29.30 0.86
C MET A 387 -7.85 -29.91 -0.36
N VAL A 388 -6.58 -29.58 -0.65
CA VAL A 388 -5.82 -30.21 -1.74
C VAL A 388 -5.73 -31.73 -1.59
N ARG A 389 -5.60 -32.24 -0.36
CA ARG A 389 -5.59 -33.69 -0.06
C ARG A 389 -7.01 -34.27 -0.03
N GLN A 390 -7.96 -33.60 0.62
CA GLN A 390 -9.35 -34.06 0.75
C GLN A 390 -10.13 -34.06 -0.59
N CYS A 391 -9.79 -33.17 -1.52
CA CYS A 391 -10.30 -33.22 -2.89
C CYS A 391 -9.79 -34.46 -3.62
N LEU A 392 -8.50 -34.79 -3.48
CA LEU A 392 -7.90 -35.97 -4.11
C LEU A 392 -8.49 -37.27 -3.53
N GLU A 393 -8.78 -37.33 -2.23
CA GLU A 393 -9.53 -38.43 -1.59
C GLU A 393 -10.91 -38.69 -2.23
N LYS A 394 -11.50 -37.70 -2.94
CA LYS A 394 -12.73 -37.82 -3.74
C LYS A 394 -12.49 -37.91 -5.26
N GLY A 395 -11.24 -38.10 -5.67
CA GLY A 395 -10.82 -38.09 -7.08
C GLY A 395 -11.07 -36.74 -7.76
N ILE A 396 -10.74 -35.63 -7.09
CA ILE A 396 -10.89 -34.26 -7.58
C ILE A 396 -9.52 -33.57 -7.52
N ALA A 397 -8.98 -33.14 -8.66
CA ALA A 397 -7.73 -32.43 -8.72
C ALA A 397 -7.91 -30.97 -8.29
N MET A 398 -7.47 -30.62 -7.08
CA MET A 398 -7.45 -29.23 -6.62
C MET A 398 -6.09 -28.58 -6.88
N ASP A 399 -6.08 -27.46 -7.60
CA ASP A 399 -4.93 -26.60 -7.84
C ASP A 399 -5.12 -25.23 -7.18
N VAL A 400 -4.07 -24.77 -6.50
CA VAL A 400 -4.03 -23.46 -5.83
C VAL A 400 -2.82 -22.70 -6.34
N VAL A 401 -3.03 -21.57 -7.03
CA VAL A 401 -1.99 -20.91 -7.83
C VAL A 401 -1.68 -19.47 -7.38
N PRO A 402 -0.42 -19.01 -7.50
CA PRO A 402 -0.05 -17.64 -7.16
C PRO A 402 -0.52 -16.65 -8.23
N ASP A 403 -1.32 -15.68 -7.79
CA ASP A 403 -1.88 -14.59 -8.60
C ASP A 403 -1.93 -13.25 -7.84
N THR A 404 -2.28 -13.28 -6.56
CA THR A 404 -2.50 -12.11 -5.69
C THR A 404 -1.35 -11.08 -5.70
N CYS A 405 -0.12 -11.48 -6.00
CA CYS A 405 1.07 -10.63 -6.11
C CYS A 405 1.67 -10.70 -7.54
N VAL A 406 2.51 -9.73 -7.92
CA VAL A 406 3.27 -9.75 -9.19
C VAL A 406 4.44 -10.72 -9.13
N VAL A 407 5.06 -10.83 -7.96
CA VAL A 407 6.11 -11.82 -7.64
C VAL A 407 5.65 -12.60 -6.43
N SER A 408 5.75 -13.92 -6.46
CA SER A 408 5.25 -14.80 -5.40
C SER A 408 6.13 -14.74 -4.14
N PRO A 409 5.57 -14.83 -2.93
CA PRO A 409 6.36 -15.02 -1.71
C PRO A 409 7.25 -16.27 -1.83
N GLY A 410 8.56 -16.10 -1.61
CA GLY A 410 9.56 -17.16 -1.75
C GLY A 410 10.40 -17.09 -3.04
N GLU A 411 9.93 -16.43 -4.10
CA GLU A 411 10.72 -16.25 -5.35
C GLU A 411 11.87 -15.23 -5.18
N LEU A 412 11.78 -14.35 -4.17
CA LEU A 412 12.80 -13.34 -3.86
C LEU A 412 13.60 -13.72 -2.62
N ALA A 413 14.93 -13.74 -2.76
CA ALA A 413 15.87 -13.90 -1.67
C ALA A 413 16.98 -12.83 -1.72
N SER A 414 17.51 -12.47 -0.56
CA SER A 414 18.73 -11.67 -0.47
C SER A 414 19.95 -12.47 -0.93
N GLY A 415 21.08 -11.79 -1.18
CA GLY A 415 22.37 -12.43 -1.49
C GLY A 415 22.96 -13.32 -0.38
N GLN A 416 22.24 -13.51 0.74
CA GLN A 416 22.54 -14.49 1.79
C GLN A 416 21.50 -15.64 1.85
N GLY A 417 20.61 -15.76 0.85
CA GLY A 417 19.53 -16.76 0.81
C GLY A 417 18.36 -16.48 1.75
N LYS A 418 18.35 -15.36 2.47
CA LYS A 418 17.31 -15.00 3.46
C LYS A 418 16.24 -14.10 2.85
N GLN A 419 14.99 -14.23 3.30
CA GLN A 419 13.90 -13.31 2.99
C GLN A 419 14.21 -11.89 3.53
N TYR A 420 13.67 -10.87 2.86
CA TYR A 420 13.87 -9.47 3.22
C TYR A 420 12.93 -9.01 4.33
N SER A 421 13.49 -8.31 5.33
CA SER A 421 12.76 -7.62 6.40
C SER A 421 12.85 -6.08 6.31
N VAL A 422 13.34 -5.57 5.17
CA VAL A 422 13.53 -4.15 4.87
C VAL A 422 13.09 -3.91 3.42
N TYR A 423 12.22 -2.92 3.20
CA TYR A 423 11.55 -2.69 1.92
C TYR A 423 12.50 -2.16 0.84
N THR A 424 13.36 -1.19 1.17
CA THR A 424 14.24 -0.54 0.18
C THR A 424 15.16 -1.52 -0.60
N PRO A 425 15.81 -2.53 0.03
CA PRO A 425 16.54 -3.55 -0.72
C PRO A 425 15.61 -4.58 -1.38
N TRP A 426 14.47 -4.97 -0.77
CA TRP A 426 13.48 -5.86 -1.39
C TRP A 426 12.96 -5.29 -2.71
N PHE A 427 12.52 -4.02 -2.73
CA PHE A 427 11.96 -3.38 -3.92
C PHE A 427 12.96 -3.25 -5.06
N LYS A 428 14.26 -3.07 -4.77
CA LYS A 428 15.31 -3.07 -5.79
C LYS A 428 15.44 -4.44 -6.46
N THR A 429 15.39 -5.51 -5.68
CA THR A 429 15.46 -6.88 -6.19
C THR A 429 14.16 -7.29 -6.88
N TRP A 430 12.99 -6.92 -6.36
CA TRP A 430 11.68 -7.09 -7.00
C TRP A 430 11.65 -6.40 -8.38
N VAL A 431 12.12 -5.14 -8.50
CA VAL A 431 12.18 -4.46 -9.80
C VAL A 431 13.15 -5.14 -10.77
N ALA A 432 14.33 -5.58 -10.30
CA ALA A 432 15.29 -6.30 -11.14
C ALA A 432 14.69 -7.63 -11.65
N TYR A 433 14.11 -8.42 -10.74
CA TYR A 433 13.48 -9.70 -11.04
C TYR A 433 12.31 -9.56 -12.02
N VAL A 434 11.48 -8.52 -11.92
CA VAL A 434 10.38 -8.25 -12.89
C VAL A 434 10.90 -7.68 -14.22
N HIS A 435 12.10 -7.09 -14.29
CA HIS A 435 12.74 -6.73 -15.56
C HIS A 435 13.41 -7.92 -16.25
N GLU A 436 13.96 -8.86 -15.47
CA GLU A 436 14.54 -10.12 -15.94
C GLU A 436 13.44 -11.11 -16.37
N ASN A 437 12.32 -11.14 -15.64
CA ASN A 437 11.15 -11.98 -15.88
C ASN A 437 9.97 -11.11 -16.34
N SER A 438 10.10 -10.47 -17.51
CA SER A 438 9.10 -9.54 -18.06
C SER A 438 7.69 -10.13 -18.22
N HIS A 439 7.60 -11.45 -18.38
CA HIS A 439 6.36 -12.23 -18.45
C HIS A 439 5.50 -12.13 -17.18
N LEU A 440 6.08 -11.73 -16.03
CA LEU A 440 5.33 -11.47 -14.80
C LEU A 440 4.41 -10.23 -14.90
N LEU A 441 4.48 -9.48 -16.01
CA LEU A 441 3.56 -8.39 -16.36
C LEU A 441 2.71 -8.70 -17.61
N ASP A 442 2.73 -9.93 -18.10
CA ASP A 442 1.72 -10.40 -19.04
C ASP A 442 0.43 -10.73 -18.29
N LEU A 443 -0.70 -10.45 -18.94
CA LEU A 443 -2.03 -10.52 -18.32
C LEU A 443 -2.72 -11.79 -18.79
N PHE A 444 -3.33 -12.53 -17.86
CA PHE A 444 -4.13 -13.69 -18.25
C PHE A 444 -5.38 -13.24 -19.02
N GLU A 445 -5.68 -13.97 -20.11
CA GLU A 445 -6.88 -13.76 -20.91
C GLU A 445 -8.16 -14.02 -20.10
N PHE A 446 -9.30 -13.53 -20.59
CA PHE A 446 -10.60 -13.93 -20.10
C PHE A 446 -10.80 -15.46 -20.18
N PRO A 447 -11.69 -16.04 -19.35
CA PRO A 447 -12.23 -17.38 -19.61
C PRO A 447 -12.96 -17.44 -20.95
N GLY A 448 -12.89 -18.59 -21.60
CA GLY A 448 -13.65 -18.91 -22.80
C GLY A 448 -15.16 -19.04 -22.51
N LYS A 449 -15.95 -19.08 -23.58
CA LYS A 449 -17.39 -19.30 -23.47
C LYS A 449 -17.70 -20.79 -23.23
N ASN A 450 -18.57 -21.07 -22.27
CA ASN A 450 -19.04 -22.44 -21.98
C ASN A 450 -19.80 -23.07 -23.17
N PRO A 451 -19.84 -24.42 -23.26
CA PRO A 451 -20.67 -25.12 -24.23
C PRO A 451 -22.16 -24.87 -23.94
N PRO A 452 -23.05 -24.75 -24.95
CA PRO A 452 -24.48 -24.47 -24.74
C PRO A 452 -25.21 -25.47 -23.84
N SER A 453 -24.69 -26.69 -23.71
CA SER A 453 -25.17 -27.72 -22.78
C SER A 453 -25.11 -27.30 -21.31
N ALA A 454 -24.22 -26.37 -20.93
CA ALA A 454 -24.06 -25.87 -19.56
C ALA A 454 -25.39 -25.35 -18.97
N ARG A 455 -26.14 -24.56 -19.74
CA ARG A 455 -27.45 -24.01 -19.31
C ARG A 455 -28.51 -25.07 -19.10
N LYS A 456 -28.45 -26.21 -19.82
CA LYS A 456 -29.37 -27.33 -19.64
C LYS A 456 -28.96 -28.22 -18.47
N LYS A 457 -27.66 -28.52 -18.34
CA LYS A 457 -27.12 -29.42 -17.32
C LYS A 457 -27.13 -28.81 -15.92
N PHE A 458 -26.82 -27.52 -15.82
CA PHE A 458 -26.64 -26.80 -14.55
C PHE A 458 -27.62 -25.63 -14.38
N ALA A 459 -28.83 -25.72 -14.95
CA ALA A 459 -29.86 -24.66 -14.97
C ALA A 459 -30.04 -23.96 -13.61
N LYS A 460 -30.20 -24.75 -12.53
CA LYS A 460 -30.36 -24.26 -11.14
C LYS A 460 -29.25 -23.31 -10.69
N LEU A 461 -28.01 -23.49 -11.15
CA LEU A 461 -26.86 -22.65 -10.78
C LEU A 461 -26.85 -21.27 -11.47
N PHE A 462 -27.67 -21.07 -12.50
CA PHE A 462 -27.93 -19.74 -13.08
C PHE A 462 -29.02 -19.00 -12.29
N GLU A 463 -30.01 -19.75 -11.78
CA GLU A 463 -31.18 -19.25 -11.05
C GLU A 463 -30.85 -18.79 -9.62
N THR A 464 -29.87 -19.41 -8.96
CA THR A 464 -29.42 -19.06 -7.60
C THR A 464 -28.93 -17.62 -7.49
N LYS A 465 -29.63 -16.78 -6.71
CA LYS A 465 -29.26 -15.37 -6.43
C LYS A 465 -28.02 -15.29 -5.53
N VAL A 466 -27.34 -14.14 -5.48
CA VAL A 466 -26.36 -13.88 -4.42
C VAL A 466 -27.13 -13.69 -3.09
N PRO A 467 -26.73 -14.33 -1.98
CA PRO A 467 -27.36 -14.10 -0.68
C PRO A 467 -27.22 -12.67 -0.17
N ASP A 468 -28.20 -12.22 0.63
CA ASP A 468 -28.14 -10.97 1.36
C ASP A 468 -26.98 -10.92 2.37
N ALA A 469 -26.65 -9.70 2.84
CA ALA A 469 -25.64 -9.51 3.87
C ALA A 469 -26.04 -10.22 5.18
N PRO A 470 -25.16 -11.06 5.77
CA PRO A 470 -25.40 -11.65 7.08
C PRO A 470 -25.74 -10.58 8.14
N ALA A 471 -26.66 -10.86 9.05
CA ALA A 471 -27.23 -9.87 9.97
C ALA A 471 -26.18 -9.18 10.87
N ASN A 472 -25.07 -9.86 11.18
CA ASN A 472 -23.93 -9.30 11.92
C ASN A 472 -23.02 -8.37 11.07
N LYS A 473 -23.32 -8.20 9.78
CA LYS A 473 -22.57 -7.40 8.78
C LYS A 473 -23.48 -6.57 7.86
N SER A 474 -24.78 -6.48 8.16
CA SER A 474 -25.72 -5.62 7.42
C SER A 474 -25.48 -4.14 7.68
N LEU A 475 -25.76 -3.30 6.68
CA LEU A 475 -25.76 -1.84 6.76
C LEU A 475 -27.19 -1.29 6.89
N THR A 476 -27.33 -0.10 7.47
CA THR A 476 -28.57 0.71 7.34
C THR A 476 -28.76 1.21 5.90
N ASP A 477 -29.97 1.63 5.52
CA ASP A 477 -30.24 2.06 4.14
C ASP A 477 -29.59 3.43 3.81
N GLU A 478 -29.46 4.30 4.81
CA GLU A 478 -28.64 5.52 4.74
C GLU A 478 -27.17 5.19 4.45
N GLU A 479 -26.63 4.16 5.12
CA GLU A 479 -25.26 3.71 4.91
C GLU A 479 -25.07 3.06 3.55
N LYS A 480 -26.00 2.19 3.10
CA LYS A 480 -25.98 1.64 1.73
C LYS A 480 -25.93 2.78 0.71
N LYS A 481 -26.89 3.71 0.77
CA LYS A 481 -26.97 4.88 -0.13
C LYS A 481 -25.67 5.71 -0.13
N ARG A 482 -25.09 5.95 1.05
CA ARG A 482 -23.82 6.68 1.23
C ARG A 482 -22.62 5.91 0.65
N PHE A 483 -22.45 4.64 1.00
CA PHE A 483 -21.30 3.83 0.60
C PHE A 483 -21.37 3.38 -0.86
N HIS A 484 -22.55 3.13 -1.42
CA HIS A 484 -22.72 2.81 -2.85
C HIS A 484 -22.33 4.00 -3.73
N SER A 485 -22.66 5.22 -3.31
CA SER A 485 -22.26 6.46 -4.00
C SER A 485 -20.74 6.72 -3.94
N MET A 486 -20.09 6.46 -2.80
CA MET A 486 -18.63 6.65 -2.67
C MET A 486 -17.83 5.50 -3.28
N TRP A 487 -18.37 4.28 -3.26
CA TRP A 487 -17.68 3.05 -3.63
C TRP A 487 -18.49 2.18 -4.61
N PRO A 488 -18.57 2.60 -5.90
CA PRO A 488 -19.00 1.73 -7.00
C PRO A 488 -18.19 0.42 -7.02
N ALA A 489 -18.92 -0.69 -7.12
CA ALA A 489 -18.42 -2.06 -7.02
C ALA A 489 -18.06 -2.68 -8.39
N GLY A 490 -17.50 -3.89 -8.37
CA GLY A 490 -17.20 -4.65 -9.59
C GLY A 490 -15.91 -4.24 -10.30
N GLU A 491 -15.53 -5.06 -11.29
CA GLU A 491 -14.33 -4.90 -12.09
C GLU A 491 -14.34 -3.63 -12.96
N HIS A 492 -15.48 -3.29 -13.57
CA HIS A 492 -15.59 -2.13 -14.47
C HIS A 492 -15.27 -0.81 -13.76
N ALA A 493 -15.79 -0.61 -12.55
CA ALA A 493 -15.50 0.56 -11.71
C ALA A 493 -14.02 0.64 -11.30
N ALA A 494 -13.38 -0.51 -11.09
CA ALA A 494 -11.95 -0.58 -10.80
C ALA A 494 -11.09 -0.13 -11.99
N GLN A 495 -11.44 -0.59 -13.19
CA GLN A 495 -10.74 -0.25 -14.43
C GLN A 495 -10.96 1.21 -14.84
N GLU A 496 -12.18 1.75 -14.66
CA GLU A 496 -12.46 3.18 -14.87
C GLU A 496 -11.62 4.04 -13.93
N ARG A 497 -11.62 3.72 -12.62
CA ARG A 497 -10.86 4.47 -11.60
C ARG A 497 -9.35 4.40 -11.85
N LEU A 498 -8.83 3.24 -12.27
CA LEU A 498 -7.42 3.08 -12.68
C LEU A 498 -7.08 3.94 -13.90
N THR A 499 -7.88 3.86 -14.96
CA THR A 499 -7.68 4.62 -16.20
C THR A 499 -7.73 6.13 -15.93
N LYS A 500 -8.70 6.58 -15.13
CA LYS A 500 -8.84 7.98 -14.73
C LYS A 500 -7.65 8.46 -13.89
N PHE A 501 -7.26 7.70 -12.86
CA PHE A 501 -6.09 8.04 -12.03
C PHE A 501 -4.79 8.09 -12.85
N ALA A 502 -4.58 7.14 -13.77
CA ALA A 502 -3.43 7.11 -14.66
C ALA A 502 -3.40 8.34 -15.58
N LYS A 503 -4.54 8.74 -16.16
CA LYS A 503 -4.62 9.92 -17.03
C LYS A 503 -4.47 11.26 -16.29
N GLU A 504 -5.04 11.39 -15.09
CA GLU A 504 -5.23 12.69 -14.43
C GLU A 504 -4.24 12.99 -13.29
N LYS A 505 -3.72 11.96 -12.59
CA LYS A 505 -3.13 12.16 -11.24
C LYS A 505 -1.80 11.46 -11.00
N ILE A 506 -1.52 10.34 -11.68
CA ILE A 506 -0.35 9.50 -11.38
C ILE A 506 1.00 10.23 -11.53
N THR A 507 1.07 11.21 -12.43
CA THR A 507 2.27 12.04 -12.65
C THR A 507 2.61 12.91 -11.44
N GLN A 508 1.63 13.59 -10.86
CA GLN A 508 1.78 14.45 -9.67
C GLN A 508 1.81 13.66 -8.35
N TYR A 509 1.57 12.34 -8.39
CA TYR A 509 1.36 11.52 -7.21
C TYR A 509 2.47 11.62 -6.14
N GLN A 510 3.75 11.67 -6.54
CA GLN A 510 4.88 11.74 -5.59
C GLN A 510 4.77 12.95 -4.65
N GLU A 511 4.41 14.11 -5.20
CA GLU A 511 4.30 15.38 -4.51
C GLU A 511 2.99 15.44 -3.71
N MET A 512 1.87 15.12 -4.37
CA MET A 512 0.53 15.43 -3.87
C MET A 512 -0.03 14.40 -2.88
N ARG A 513 0.45 13.13 -2.89
CA ARG A 513 -0.07 12.02 -2.06
C ARG A 513 -0.01 12.20 -0.54
N ASN A 514 0.59 13.28 -0.06
CA ASN A 514 0.72 13.55 1.37
C ASN A 514 -0.40 14.44 1.93
N PHE A 515 -1.14 15.16 1.08
CA PHE A 515 -2.11 16.18 1.49
C PHE A 515 -3.54 15.61 1.44
N PRO A 516 -4.17 15.26 2.58
CA PRO A 516 -5.47 14.57 2.60
C PRO A 516 -6.63 15.43 2.08
N SER A 517 -6.48 16.75 2.02
CA SER A 517 -7.46 17.69 1.45
C SER A 517 -7.53 17.66 -0.08
N LEU A 518 -6.48 17.22 -0.79
CA LEU A 518 -6.41 17.35 -2.26
C LEU A 518 -7.05 16.20 -3.05
N ASN A 519 -7.36 15.06 -2.41
CA ASN A 519 -7.87 13.86 -3.09
C ASN A 519 -6.99 13.38 -4.28
N GLN A 520 -5.67 13.46 -4.13
CA GLN A 520 -4.69 13.14 -5.18
C GLN A 520 -4.13 11.70 -5.10
N THR A 521 -4.90 10.76 -4.55
CA THR A 521 -4.57 9.32 -4.56
C THR A 521 -5.49 8.56 -5.51
N SER A 522 -5.18 7.29 -5.78
CA SER A 522 -5.95 6.46 -6.72
C SER A 522 -7.27 5.93 -6.17
N CYS A 523 -7.42 5.85 -4.84
CA CYS A 523 -8.58 5.23 -4.17
C CYS A 523 -8.92 3.82 -4.71
N LEU A 524 -7.89 3.06 -5.11
CA LEU A 524 -7.98 1.69 -5.65
C LEU A 524 -7.77 0.59 -4.60
N SER A 525 -7.44 0.93 -3.35
CA SER A 525 -7.12 -0.03 -2.29
C SER A 525 -8.25 -1.04 -2.05
N VAL A 526 -9.52 -0.61 -2.07
CA VAL A 526 -10.68 -1.52 -2.01
C VAL A 526 -10.69 -2.55 -3.16
N HIS A 527 -10.33 -2.13 -4.37
CA HIS A 527 -10.31 -3.01 -5.54
C HIS A 527 -9.14 -4.01 -5.50
N PHE A 528 -7.99 -3.62 -4.92
CA PHE A 528 -6.86 -4.52 -4.67
C PHE A 528 -7.09 -5.49 -3.49
N ALA A 529 -7.91 -5.10 -2.52
CA ALA A 529 -8.25 -5.91 -1.35
C ALA A 529 -9.43 -6.87 -1.60
N SER A 530 -10.34 -6.51 -2.52
CA SER A 530 -11.47 -7.36 -2.95
C SER A 530 -11.23 -8.08 -4.29
N GLY A 531 -10.02 -7.95 -4.86
CA GLY A 531 -9.62 -8.71 -6.04
C GLY A 531 -10.16 -8.25 -7.39
N THR A 532 -10.99 -7.20 -7.43
CA THR A 532 -11.59 -6.66 -8.66
C THR A 532 -10.58 -5.96 -9.58
N LEU A 533 -9.32 -5.84 -9.15
CA LEU A 533 -8.19 -5.36 -9.93
C LEU A 533 -6.90 -6.03 -9.43
N SER A 534 -6.11 -6.62 -10.33
CA SER A 534 -4.82 -7.22 -9.99
C SER A 534 -3.71 -6.16 -9.83
N ALA A 535 -2.68 -6.51 -9.06
CA ALA A 535 -1.44 -5.72 -9.02
C ALA A 535 -0.72 -5.71 -10.38
N ARG A 536 -0.78 -6.82 -11.15
CA ARG A 536 -0.23 -6.97 -12.51
C ARG A 536 -0.79 -5.91 -13.47
N THR A 537 -2.11 -5.86 -13.60
CA THR A 537 -2.83 -4.90 -14.46
C THR A 537 -2.53 -3.47 -14.04
N ALA A 538 -2.56 -3.17 -12.73
CA ALA A 538 -2.23 -1.85 -12.22
C ALA A 538 -0.80 -1.39 -12.58
N ILE A 539 0.20 -2.23 -12.31
CA ILE A 539 1.61 -1.93 -12.60
C ILE A 539 1.86 -1.86 -14.10
N ARG A 540 1.23 -2.71 -14.91
CA ARG A 540 1.27 -2.65 -16.38
C ARG A 540 0.68 -1.34 -16.91
N THR A 541 -0.50 -0.92 -16.48
CA THR A 541 -1.09 0.36 -16.91
C THR A 541 -0.23 1.55 -16.50
N ALA A 542 0.35 1.55 -15.29
CA ALA A 542 1.28 2.60 -14.85
C ALA A 542 2.60 2.61 -15.66
N ARG A 543 3.18 1.44 -15.93
CA ARG A 543 4.36 1.27 -16.81
C ARG A 543 4.07 1.76 -18.22
N ASP A 544 2.88 1.47 -18.75
CA ASP A 544 2.53 1.76 -20.14
C ASP A 544 2.06 3.21 -20.35
N HIS A 545 1.65 3.90 -19.28
CA HIS A 545 1.49 5.36 -19.23
C HIS A 545 2.81 6.12 -18.97
N ASN A 546 3.92 5.42 -18.69
CA ASN A 546 5.22 6.02 -18.40
C ASN A 546 6.03 6.28 -19.68
N THR A 547 6.99 7.22 -19.61
CA THR A 547 7.92 7.50 -20.72
C THR A 547 8.96 6.41 -20.96
N THR A 548 8.92 5.32 -20.20
CA THR A 548 9.82 4.17 -20.32
C THR A 548 9.19 2.92 -19.72
N LYS A 549 9.50 1.74 -20.28
CA LYS A 549 9.02 0.46 -19.76
C LYS A 549 9.72 0.00 -18.47
N LYS A 550 10.75 0.72 -18.00
CA LYS A 550 11.43 0.45 -16.72
C LYS A 550 10.62 0.98 -15.54
N LEU A 551 10.27 0.11 -14.61
CA LEU A 551 9.44 0.42 -13.43
C LEU A 551 10.07 1.45 -12.47
N ASN A 552 11.40 1.61 -12.52
CA ASN A 552 12.20 2.51 -11.68
C ASN A 552 12.85 3.68 -12.45
N ALA A 553 12.20 4.12 -13.53
CA ALA A 553 12.62 5.29 -14.31
C ALA A 553 11.40 6.04 -14.88
N GLY A 554 11.61 7.11 -15.66
CA GLY A 554 10.52 7.95 -16.19
C GLY A 554 9.91 8.85 -15.11
N HIS A 555 8.59 9.03 -15.11
CA HIS A 555 7.95 10.05 -14.26
C HIS A 555 8.07 9.72 -12.75
N PRO A 556 8.55 10.63 -11.88
CA PRO A 556 8.74 10.34 -10.45
C PRO A 556 7.46 9.93 -9.71
N GLY A 557 6.31 10.53 -10.06
CA GLY A 557 4.99 10.11 -9.56
C GLY A 557 4.62 8.66 -9.92
N ILE A 558 4.87 8.24 -11.16
CA ILE A 558 4.61 6.87 -11.62
C ILE A 558 5.52 5.88 -10.89
N GLN A 559 6.83 6.14 -10.83
CA GLN A 559 7.78 5.33 -10.07
C GLN A 559 7.36 5.19 -8.60
N THR A 560 6.92 6.30 -8.00
CA THR A 560 6.45 6.31 -6.60
C THR A 560 5.18 5.49 -6.44
N TRP A 561 4.21 5.61 -7.36
CA TRP A 561 2.97 4.86 -7.29
C TRP A 561 3.17 3.35 -7.48
N ILE A 562 4.03 2.94 -8.42
CA ILE A 562 4.45 1.54 -8.58
C ILE A 562 5.08 1.01 -7.28
N SER A 563 5.87 1.84 -6.58
CA SER A 563 6.41 1.48 -5.26
C SER A 563 5.33 1.32 -4.20
N GLU A 564 4.27 2.14 -4.17
CA GLU A 564 3.16 1.94 -3.23
C GLU A 564 2.32 0.69 -3.54
N VAL A 565 2.20 0.28 -4.82
CA VAL A 565 1.60 -1.03 -5.17
C VAL A 565 2.53 -2.17 -4.72
N ALA A 566 3.85 -2.03 -4.88
CA ALA A 566 4.82 -3.04 -4.45
C ALA A 566 4.93 -3.15 -2.90
N TRP A 567 4.59 -2.11 -2.13
CA TRP A 567 4.49 -2.20 -0.66
C TRP A 567 3.42 -3.22 -0.19
N ARG A 568 2.30 -3.35 -0.92
CA ARG A 568 1.27 -4.40 -0.64
C ARG A 568 1.87 -5.79 -0.81
N ASP A 569 2.58 -6.01 -1.91
CA ASP A 569 3.25 -7.30 -2.19
C ASP A 569 4.35 -7.59 -1.14
N PHE A 570 5.11 -6.58 -0.70
CA PHE A 570 6.07 -6.72 0.41
C PHE A 570 5.41 -7.18 1.71
N TYR A 571 4.26 -6.60 2.10
CA TYR A 571 3.57 -7.04 3.31
C TYR A 571 3.02 -8.48 3.20
N LYS A 572 2.54 -8.91 2.02
CA LYS A 572 2.17 -10.32 1.78
C LYS A 572 3.40 -11.25 1.81
N HIS A 573 4.54 -10.83 1.26
CA HIS A 573 5.84 -11.53 1.34
C HIS A 573 6.33 -11.71 2.78
N VAL A 574 6.11 -10.70 3.62
CA VAL A 574 6.44 -10.73 5.05
C VAL A 574 5.50 -11.66 5.80
N LEU A 575 4.18 -11.55 5.60
CA LEU A 575 3.19 -12.37 6.29
C LEU A 575 3.38 -13.87 6.00
N ALA A 576 3.60 -14.24 4.74
CA ALA A 576 3.81 -15.62 4.34
C ALA A 576 5.09 -16.25 4.96
N HIS A 577 6.13 -15.45 5.19
CA HIS A 577 7.40 -15.93 5.75
C HIS A 577 7.46 -15.85 7.29
N TRP A 578 6.75 -14.90 7.90
CA TRP A 578 6.67 -14.67 9.35
C TRP A 578 5.22 -14.80 9.84
N PRO A 579 4.62 -16.00 9.77
CA PRO A 579 3.16 -16.19 9.92
C PRO A 579 2.61 -15.79 11.30
N TYR A 580 3.46 -15.63 12.32
CA TYR A 580 3.06 -15.15 13.64
C TYR A 580 2.54 -13.70 13.64
N VAL A 581 2.89 -12.86 12.65
CA VAL A 581 2.31 -11.50 12.54
C VAL A 581 0.81 -11.54 12.23
N CYS A 582 0.35 -12.62 11.61
CA CYS A 582 -1.07 -12.92 11.37
C CYS A 582 -1.71 -13.73 12.54
N MET A 583 -1.02 -13.81 13.68
CA MET A 583 -1.47 -14.52 14.89
C MET A 583 -1.23 -13.65 16.15
N ASN A 584 -1.57 -12.35 16.04
CA ASN A 584 -1.56 -11.34 17.10
C ASN A 584 -0.20 -11.03 17.76
N LYS A 585 0.93 -11.44 17.15
CA LYS A 585 2.29 -11.10 17.61
C LYS A 585 2.88 -9.91 16.84
N PRO A 586 3.69 -9.05 17.50
CA PRO A 586 4.55 -8.11 16.78
C PRO A 586 5.58 -8.86 15.91
N PHE A 587 6.11 -8.18 14.87
CA PHE A 587 7.14 -8.74 13.97
C PHE A 587 8.41 -9.15 14.73
N LYS A 588 8.70 -8.42 15.80
CA LYS A 588 9.79 -8.66 16.75
C LYS A 588 9.21 -9.18 18.07
N PRO A 589 9.35 -10.47 18.41
CA PRO A 589 8.70 -11.06 19.58
C PRO A 589 9.01 -10.34 20.90
N GLU A 590 10.20 -9.76 21.05
CA GLU A 590 10.60 -9.00 22.25
C GLU A 590 9.79 -7.71 22.48
N TYR A 591 9.07 -7.22 21.46
CA TYR A 591 8.19 -6.05 21.59
C TYR A 591 6.86 -6.41 22.29
N THR A 592 6.57 -7.70 22.51
CA THR A 592 5.43 -8.12 23.36
C THR A 592 5.67 -7.77 24.84
N ASN A 593 6.91 -7.44 25.22
CA ASN A 593 7.27 -7.02 26.58
C ASN A 593 6.96 -5.54 26.86
N ILE A 594 6.44 -4.78 25.88
CA ILE A 594 6.03 -3.39 26.06
C ILE A 594 4.69 -3.36 26.81
N VAL A 595 4.69 -2.75 27.99
CA VAL A 595 3.46 -2.54 28.77
C VAL A 595 2.66 -1.39 28.16
N TRP A 596 1.46 -1.69 27.67
CA TRP A 596 0.51 -0.72 27.12
C TRP A 596 -0.45 -0.19 28.19
N GLU A 597 -1.18 0.89 27.89
CA GLU A 597 -2.22 1.46 28.73
C GLU A 597 -3.61 1.19 28.15
N TYR A 598 -4.41 0.37 28.83
CA TYR A 598 -5.77 0.03 28.37
C TYR A 598 -6.83 1.02 28.87
N ASN A 599 -6.55 2.32 28.70
CA ASN A 599 -7.50 3.37 29.06
C ASN A 599 -8.65 3.45 28.04
N MET A 600 -9.76 2.77 28.35
CA MET A 600 -10.94 2.72 27.47
C MET A 600 -11.60 4.09 27.22
N SER A 601 -11.43 5.07 28.13
CA SER A 601 -11.91 6.45 27.88
C SER A 601 -11.09 7.10 26.77
N HIS A 602 -9.75 6.97 26.82
CA HIS A 602 -8.86 7.43 25.74
C HIS A 602 -9.09 6.67 24.43
N PHE A 603 -9.36 5.37 24.48
CA PHE A 603 -9.71 4.59 23.28
C PHE A 603 -11.01 5.09 22.65
N ASN A 604 -12.06 5.30 23.44
CA ASN A 604 -13.35 5.81 22.98
C ASN A 604 -13.27 7.25 22.45
N ALA A 605 -12.43 8.10 23.06
CA ALA A 605 -12.14 9.44 22.54
C ALA A 605 -11.39 9.40 21.20
N TRP A 606 -10.49 8.41 21.01
CA TRP A 606 -9.81 8.18 19.74
C TRP A 606 -10.76 7.67 18.66
N THR A 607 -11.51 6.59 18.91
CA THR A 607 -12.45 6.01 17.92
C THR A 607 -13.51 7.02 17.47
N GLN A 608 -14.02 7.86 18.37
CA GLN A 608 -15.02 8.88 18.04
C GLN A 608 -14.44 10.16 17.41
N GLY A 609 -13.11 10.34 17.37
CA GLY A 609 -12.50 11.61 16.94
C GLY A 609 -12.87 12.78 17.86
N LYS A 610 -12.60 12.62 19.16
CA LYS A 610 -12.84 13.57 20.25
C LYS A 610 -11.60 13.70 21.16
N THR A 611 -10.41 13.70 20.58
CA THR A 611 -9.12 13.73 21.29
C THR A 611 -8.62 15.14 21.63
N GLY A 612 -9.23 16.18 21.04
CA GLY A 612 -8.75 17.57 21.14
C GLY A 612 -7.51 17.85 20.28
N TYR A 613 -7.18 16.92 19.37
CA TYR A 613 -6.16 17.08 18.33
C TYR A 613 -6.85 17.10 16.95
N PRO A 614 -7.10 18.27 16.34
CA PRO A 614 -8.02 18.39 15.21
C PRO A 614 -7.70 17.51 13.99
N ILE A 615 -6.42 17.20 13.73
CA ILE A 615 -6.01 16.30 12.64
C ILE A 615 -6.27 14.82 12.93
N VAL A 616 -6.23 14.42 14.20
CA VAL A 616 -6.58 13.05 14.64
C VAL A 616 -8.09 12.90 14.57
N ASP A 617 -8.81 13.91 15.06
CA ASP A 617 -10.27 13.92 15.08
C ASP A 617 -10.87 13.93 13.67
N ALA A 618 -10.36 14.79 12.78
CA ALA A 618 -10.73 14.79 11.36
C ALA A 618 -10.48 13.45 10.67
N ALA A 619 -9.39 12.75 11.03
CA ALA A 619 -9.02 11.48 10.45
C ALA A 619 -9.93 10.33 10.90
N MET A 620 -10.22 10.24 12.19
CA MET A 620 -11.12 9.21 12.73
C MET A 620 -12.57 9.43 12.26
N ARG A 621 -13.01 10.69 12.18
CA ARG A 621 -14.31 11.03 11.57
C ARG A 621 -14.37 10.71 10.07
N GLN A 622 -13.28 10.89 9.32
CA GLN A 622 -13.20 10.41 7.92
C GLN A 622 -13.43 8.90 7.83
N LEU A 623 -12.75 8.11 8.65
CA LEU A 623 -12.89 6.65 8.68
C LEU A 623 -14.35 6.25 8.94
N ASN A 624 -14.93 6.75 10.02
CA ASN A 624 -16.25 6.33 10.48
C ASN A 624 -17.38 6.73 9.51
N TYR A 625 -17.21 7.87 8.81
CA TYR A 625 -18.18 8.31 7.79
C TYR A 625 -18.00 7.61 6.44
N SER A 626 -16.77 7.38 5.99
CA SER A 626 -16.48 6.98 4.61
C SER A 626 -15.97 5.54 4.42
N GLY A 627 -15.71 4.81 5.50
CA GLY A 627 -15.11 3.47 5.46
C GLY A 627 -13.65 3.48 4.97
N TYR A 628 -13.02 4.65 4.91
CA TYR A 628 -11.69 4.86 4.34
C TYR A 628 -10.97 5.99 5.06
N MET A 629 -9.66 5.88 5.20
CA MET A 629 -8.82 6.96 5.71
C MET A 629 -7.62 7.18 4.79
N HIS A 630 -7.26 8.45 4.54
CA HIS A 630 -6.07 8.80 3.76
C HIS A 630 -4.79 8.27 4.43
N ASN A 631 -3.82 7.75 3.67
CA ASN A 631 -2.64 7.07 4.23
C ASN A 631 -1.86 7.94 5.25
N ARG A 632 -1.59 9.21 4.91
CA ARG A 632 -0.94 10.16 5.85
C ARG A 632 -1.69 10.27 7.19
N CYS A 633 -3.02 10.19 7.15
CA CYS A 633 -3.85 10.24 8.35
C CYS A 633 -3.80 8.92 9.13
N ARG A 634 -3.80 7.74 8.47
CA ARG A 634 -3.57 6.43 9.12
C ARG A 634 -2.28 6.43 9.94
N MET A 635 -1.19 6.93 9.37
CA MET A 635 0.11 7.07 10.06
C MET A 635 0.05 8.01 11.28
N ILE A 636 -0.75 9.08 11.21
CA ILE A 636 -0.91 10.06 12.29
C ILE A 636 -1.71 9.45 13.44
N VAL A 637 -2.89 8.88 13.16
CA VAL A 637 -3.77 8.33 14.21
C VAL A 637 -3.19 7.07 14.84
N GLY A 638 -2.48 6.23 14.08
CA GLY A 638 -1.80 5.05 14.61
C GLY A 638 -0.62 5.40 15.52
N SER A 639 0.17 6.42 15.15
CA SER A 639 1.18 7.00 16.04
C SER A 639 0.58 7.79 17.21
N PHE A 640 -0.69 8.22 17.13
CA PHE A 640 -1.36 8.85 18.26
C PHE A 640 -1.78 7.79 19.28
N LEU A 641 -2.48 6.75 18.84
CA LEU A 641 -2.90 5.63 19.69
C LEU A 641 -1.70 4.98 20.40
N ALA A 642 -0.73 4.46 19.63
CA ALA A 642 0.36 3.65 20.17
C ALA A 642 1.51 4.43 20.83
N LYS A 643 1.55 5.77 20.73
CA LYS A 643 2.67 6.58 21.26
C LYS A 643 2.29 7.88 21.99
N HIS A 644 1.03 8.34 21.91
CA HIS A 644 0.52 9.40 22.80
C HIS A 644 -0.33 8.79 23.90
N LEU A 645 -1.37 8.06 23.50
CA LEU A 645 -2.27 7.37 24.43
C LEU A 645 -1.63 6.11 25.03
N LEU A 646 -0.61 5.55 24.35
CA LEU A 646 0.09 4.31 24.70
C LEU A 646 -0.85 3.09 24.78
N ILE A 647 -1.97 3.12 24.07
CA ILE A 647 -2.90 1.99 23.94
C ILE A 647 -2.29 0.95 22.98
N ASP A 648 -2.54 -0.34 23.23
CA ASP A 648 -2.05 -1.42 22.37
C ASP A 648 -2.51 -1.22 20.91
N TRP A 649 -1.54 -1.22 20.00
CA TRP A 649 -1.74 -1.04 18.57
C TRP A 649 -2.70 -2.06 17.96
N ARG A 650 -2.84 -3.25 18.55
CA ARG A 650 -3.74 -4.32 18.10
C ARG A 650 -5.22 -3.95 18.29
N MET A 651 -5.55 -3.10 19.27
CA MET A 651 -6.91 -2.55 19.42
C MET A 651 -7.24 -1.59 18.26
N GLY A 652 -6.26 -0.80 17.82
CA GLY A 652 -6.39 0.08 16.65
C GLY A 652 -6.41 -0.68 15.32
N GLU A 653 -5.60 -1.74 15.21
CA GLU A 653 -5.60 -2.67 14.07
C GLU A 653 -6.97 -3.32 13.87
N LYS A 654 -7.55 -3.84 14.96
CA LYS A 654 -8.92 -4.36 15.00
C LYS A 654 -9.94 -3.33 14.57
N TYR A 655 -9.94 -2.15 15.21
CA TYR A 655 -10.87 -1.07 14.87
C TYR A 655 -10.79 -0.68 13.38
N PHE A 656 -9.57 -0.67 12.82
CA PHE A 656 -9.37 -0.46 11.39
C PHE A 656 -9.96 -1.58 10.52
N MET A 657 -9.75 -2.87 10.84
CA MET A 657 -10.37 -3.97 10.08
C MET A 657 -11.91 -3.90 10.10
N GLU A 658 -12.49 -3.57 11.27
CA GLU A 658 -13.94 -3.50 11.49
C GLU A 658 -14.63 -2.34 10.75
N HIS A 659 -13.87 -1.30 10.33
CA HIS A 659 -14.41 -0.09 9.70
C HIS A 659 -13.90 0.16 8.26
N LEU A 660 -12.78 -0.44 7.84
CA LEU A 660 -12.19 -0.20 6.52
C LEU A 660 -12.83 -1.05 5.40
N ILE A 661 -13.34 -0.37 4.37
CA ILE A 661 -13.72 -1.00 3.10
C ILE A 661 -12.51 -1.65 2.40
N ASP A 662 -11.32 -1.09 2.60
CA ASP A 662 -10.03 -1.60 2.11
C ASP A 662 -9.23 -2.40 3.14
N GLY A 663 -9.92 -3.02 4.11
CA GLY A 663 -9.33 -3.93 5.09
C GLY A 663 -8.68 -5.17 4.46
N ASP A 664 -7.39 -5.07 4.17
CA ASP A 664 -6.47 -6.16 3.84
C ASP A 664 -5.55 -6.42 5.04
N PHE A 665 -5.52 -7.64 5.57
CA PHE A 665 -4.82 -7.94 6.83
C PHE A 665 -3.34 -7.56 6.74
N ALA A 666 -2.61 -8.05 5.72
CA ALA A 666 -1.18 -7.80 5.58
C ALA A 666 -0.85 -6.30 5.52
N SER A 667 -1.59 -5.52 4.73
CA SER A 667 -1.39 -4.07 4.59
C SER A 667 -1.76 -3.31 5.87
N ASN A 668 -2.80 -3.74 6.60
CA ASN A 668 -3.22 -3.12 7.86
C ASN A 668 -2.21 -3.40 8.97
N ASN A 669 -1.83 -4.66 9.17
CA ASN A 669 -0.81 -5.11 10.12
C ASN A 669 0.54 -4.42 9.89
N GLY A 670 0.97 -4.35 8.63
CA GLY A 670 2.17 -3.62 8.22
C GLY A 670 2.12 -2.12 8.55
N GLY A 671 1.00 -1.45 8.24
CA GLY A 671 0.80 -0.03 8.54
C GLY A 671 0.74 0.29 10.05
N TRP A 672 0.10 -0.57 10.83
CA TRP A 672 0.07 -0.47 12.29
C TRP A 672 1.43 -0.75 12.91
N GLY A 673 2.09 -1.84 12.51
CA GLY A 673 3.44 -2.18 12.96
C GLY A 673 4.49 -1.11 12.61
N PHE A 674 4.38 -0.45 11.46
CA PHE A 674 5.20 0.71 11.12
C PHE A 674 4.96 1.87 12.10
N SER A 675 3.70 2.18 12.40
CA SER A 675 3.28 3.34 13.20
C SER A 675 3.54 3.16 14.70
N ALA A 676 3.33 1.94 15.21
CA ALA A 676 3.60 1.51 16.58
C ALA A 676 5.03 1.02 16.80
N SER A 677 5.89 1.05 15.77
CA SER A 677 7.29 0.60 15.85
C SER A 677 7.52 -0.90 16.13
N THR A 678 6.45 -1.71 16.08
CA THR A 678 6.41 -3.16 16.38
C THR A 678 6.53 -4.07 15.15
N GLY A 679 6.45 -3.50 13.94
CA GLY A 679 6.36 -4.23 12.67
C GLY A 679 7.67 -4.45 11.91
N VAL A 680 7.53 -4.81 10.64
CA VAL A 680 8.61 -4.91 9.64
C VAL A 680 8.98 -3.52 9.09
N ASP A 681 10.26 -3.32 8.72
CA ASP A 681 10.88 -2.03 8.34
C ASP A 681 10.32 -0.78 9.08
N PRO A 682 10.18 -0.81 10.42
CA PRO A 682 9.27 0.10 11.10
C PRO A 682 9.91 1.46 11.37
N GLN A 683 9.08 2.46 11.66
CA GLN A 683 9.58 3.70 12.24
C GLN A 683 10.34 3.40 13.55
N PRO A 684 11.53 3.98 13.84
CA PRO A 684 12.19 3.80 15.13
C PRO A 684 11.35 4.36 16.30
N TYR A 685 11.22 3.61 17.40
CA TYR A 685 10.29 3.94 18.50
C TYR A 685 10.46 5.36 19.06
N PHE A 686 11.70 5.84 19.16
CA PHE A 686 12.01 7.17 19.70
C PHE A 686 11.50 8.34 18.83
N ARG A 687 11.13 8.04 17.57
CA ARG A 687 10.48 8.98 16.65
C ARG A 687 8.96 8.88 16.84
N ILE A 688 8.46 9.68 17.78
CA ILE A 688 7.04 9.94 17.98
C ILE A 688 6.69 11.15 17.10
N PHE A 689 5.59 11.10 16.33
CA PHE A 689 5.14 12.30 15.61
C PHE A 689 4.63 13.36 16.59
N ASN A 690 4.82 14.65 16.28
CA ASN A 690 4.03 15.71 16.93
C ASN A 690 2.79 15.94 16.05
N PRO A 691 1.55 15.71 16.53
CA PRO A 691 0.35 15.81 15.71
C PRO A 691 0.15 17.21 15.11
N LEU A 692 0.54 18.26 15.83
CA LEU A 692 0.41 19.66 15.40
C LEU A 692 1.35 19.94 14.21
N LEU A 693 2.62 19.52 14.34
CA LEU A 693 3.60 19.63 13.24
C LEU A 693 3.31 18.69 12.06
N GLN A 694 2.53 17.62 12.24
CA GLN A 694 1.96 16.87 11.10
C GLN A 694 0.77 17.61 10.48
N SER A 695 -0.07 18.24 11.31
CA SER A 695 -1.25 18.99 10.87
C SER A 695 -0.87 20.20 10.02
N GLU A 696 -0.05 21.12 10.53
CA GLU A 696 0.42 22.30 9.78
C GLU A 696 1.16 21.91 8.49
N LYS A 697 1.85 20.76 8.48
CA LYS A 697 2.64 20.32 7.33
C LYS A 697 1.81 19.72 6.20
N PHE A 698 0.77 18.97 6.54
CA PHE A 698 0.00 18.18 5.57
C PHE A 698 -1.42 18.71 5.32
N ASP A 699 -1.93 19.61 6.15
CA ASP A 699 -3.16 20.35 5.92
C ASP A 699 -2.95 21.83 6.27
N LYS A 700 -1.91 22.47 5.73
CA LYS A 700 -1.45 23.85 6.08
C LYS A 700 -2.54 24.92 6.20
N GLN A 701 -3.64 24.78 5.47
CA GLN A 701 -4.76 25.72 5.46
C GLN A 701 -5.96 25.23 6.29
N GLY A 702 -5.85 24.11 7.01
CA GLY A 702 -6.92 23.45 7.79
C GLY A 702 -8.13 23.00 6.97
N THR A 703 -7.97 22.74 5.67
CA THR A 703 -9.07 22.44 4.74
C THR A 703 -9.66 21.05 5.01
N TYR A 704 -8.81 20.06 5.32
CA TYR A 704 -9.26 18.73 5.72
C TYR A 704 -9.87 18.75 7.12
N ILE A 705 -9.30 19.51 8.06
CA ILE A 705 -9.87 19.65 9.40
C ILE A 705 -11.29 20.24 9.35
N ARG A 706 -11.49 21.41 8.72
CA ARG A 706 -12.83 22.04 8.63
C ARG A 706 -13.87 21.22 7.86
N LYS A 707 -13.44 20.29 7.00
CA LYS A 707 -14.35 19.34 6.35
C LYS A 707 -14.96 18.37 7.37
N TRP A 708 -14.14 17.78 8.24
CA TRP A 708 -14.52 16.65 9.10
C TRP A 708 -14.78 17.00 10.57
N VAL A 709 -14.27 18.15 11.04
CA VAL A 709 -14.56 18.72 12.36
C VAL A 709 -15.41 19.97 12.15
N GLU A 710 -16.72 19.78 12.17
CA GLU A 710 -17.72 20.81 11.83
C GLU A 710 -17.69 21.98 12.82
N GLU A 711 -17.41 21.67 14.08
CA GLU A 711 -17.23 22.59 15.19
C GLU A 711 -16.16 23.67 14.87
N LEU A 712 -15.10 23.27 14.17
CA LEU A 712 -13.96 24.14 13.85
C LEU A 712 -14.08 24.84 12.48
N ARG A 713 -15.20 24.69 11.77
CA ARG A 713 -15.42 25.35 10.45
C ARG A 713 -15.24 26.88 10.48
N GLY A 714 -15.67 27.52 11.57
CA GLY A 714 -15.55 28.97 11.75
C GLY A 714 -14.19 29.45 12.27
N VAL A 715 -13.26 28.55 12.63
CA VAL A 715 -11.94 28.95 13.11
C VAL A 715 -11.04 29.30 11.93
N GLU A 716 -10.53 30.53 11.88
CA GLU A 716 -9.75 31.04 10.74
C GLU A 716 -8.25 30.73 10.82
N GLY A 717 -7.56 30.84 9.68
CA GLY A 717 -6.10 30.73 9.61
C GLY A 717 -5.55 29.41 10.20
N LYS A 718 -4.43 29.54 10.94
CA LYS A 718 -3.71 28.44 11.59
C LYS A 718 -4.33 27.95 12.90
N ALA A 719 -5.15 28.76 13.59
CA ALA A 719 -5.66 28.42 14.92
C ALA A 719 -6.49 27.12 14.92
N VAL A 720 -7.03 26.73 13.75
CA VAL A 720 -7.69 25.45 13.47
C VAL A 720 -6.86 24.20 13.84
N HIS A 721 -5.53 24.31 13.93
CA HIS A 721 -4.63 23.22 14.34
C HIS A 721 -4.51 23.06 15.86
N GLU A 722 -4.79 24.13 16.60
CA GLU A 722 -4.62 24.25 18.06
C GLU A 722 -5.60 25.30 18.61
N PRO A 723 -6.93 25.04 18.55
CA PRO A 723 -7.92 26.09 18.78
C PRO A 723 -7.85 26.67 20.21
N PHE A 724 -7.45 25.88 21.19
CA PHE A 724 -7.39 26.31 22.59
C PHE A 724 -6.21 27.20 22.97
N ALA A 725 -5.21 27.40 22.09
CA ALA A 725 -4.11 28.35 22.34
C ALA A 725 -4.36 29.75 21.74
N ASP A 726 -5.44 29.95 20.99
CA ASP A 726 -5.86 31.25 20.46
C ASP A 726 -7.19 31.67 21.12
N GLY A 727 -7.31 32.94 21.52
CA GLY A 727 -8.46 33.42 22.28
C GLY A 727 -9.78 33.36 21.49
N LYS A 728 -9.76 33.70 20.19
CA LYS A 728 -10.94 33.70 19.31
C LYS A 728 -11.36 32.27 18.99
N ALA A 729 -10.40 31.43 18.62
CA ALA A 729 -10.63 30.02 18.28
C ALA A 729 -11.07 29.19 19.49
N SER A 730 -10.55 29.47 20.68
CA SER A 730 -10.95 28.82 21.94
C SER A 730 -12.41 29.14 22.28
N GLY A 731 -12.85 30.38 22.07
CA GLY A 731 -14.26 30.76 22.17
C GLY A 731 -15.16 29.93 21.24
N VAL A 732 -14.87 29.95 19.93
CA VAL A 732 -15.64 29.19 18.92
C VAL A 732 -15.63 27.69 19.19
N ALA A 733 -14.51 27.12 19.64
CA ALA A 733 -14.40 25.71 19.99
C ALA A 733 -15.25 25.33 21.21
N ARG A 734 -15.27 26.16 22.26
CA ARG A 734 -16.10 25.95 23.46
C ARG A 734 -17.59 26.09 23.16
N GLU A 735 -17.97 27.15 22.46
CA GLU A 735 -19.35 27.41 22.01
C GLU A 735 -19.93 26.22 21.22
N ARG A 736 -19.11 25.62 20.35
CA ARG A 736 -19.49 24.50 19.46
C ARG A 736 -19.17 23.12 20.02
N GLY A 737 -18.78 23.01 21.28
CA GLY A 737 -18.57 21.73 21.97
C GLY A 737 -17.39 20.88 21.49
N TYR A 738 -16.40 21.47 20.81
CA TYR A 738 -15.17 20.76 20.45
C TYR A 738 -14.33 20.51 21.73
N PRO A 739 -13.84 19.29 21.99
CA PRO A 739 -13.18 18.96 23.25
C PRO A 739 -11.75 19.52 23.37
N GLU A 740 -11.35 19.84 24.60
CA GLU A 740 -9.95 20.05 24.95
C GLU A 740 -9.11 18.77 24.81
N ARG A 741 -7.78 18.90 24.83
CA ARG A 741 -6.86 17.77 24.66
C ARG A 741 -6.96 16.76 25.79
N ILE A 742 -7.18 15.49 25.44
CA ILE A 742 -7.19 14.39 26.42
C ILE A 742 -5.80 14.07 26.99
N VAL A 743 -4.72 14.46 26.31
CA VAL A 743 -3.33 14.31 26.76
C VAL A 743 -2.45 15.47 26.28
N GLU A 744 -1.36 15.75 26.98
CA GLU A 744 -0.31 16.70 26.56
C GLU A 744 0.82 15.96 25.80
N HIS A 745 1.41 16.58 24.78
CA HIS A 745 2.37 15.94 23.87
C HIS A 745 3.73 15.61 24.51
N LYS A 746 4.35 16.53 25.26
CA LYS A 746 5.65 16.35 25.90
C LYS A 746 5.58 15.23 26.94
N GLY A 747 4.63 15.28 27.87
CA GLY A 747 4.44 14.25 28.89
C GLY A 747 4.15 12.87 28.27
N SER A 748 3.27 12.82 27.26
CA SER A 748 3.01 11.58 26.52
C SER A 748 4.26 11.02 25.84
N ARG A 749 5.09 11.90 25.24
CA ARG A 749 6.36 11.53 24.61
C ARG A 749 7.36 10.98 25.62
N GLU A 750 7.53 11.62 26.76
CA GLU A 750 8.46 11.19 27.81
C GLU A 750 8.04 9.83 28.37
N ARG A 751 6.74 9.66 28.65
CA ARG A 751 6.12 8.39 29.07
C ARG A 751 6.34 7.25 28.07
N CYS A 752 6.05 7.48 26.79
CA CYS A 752 6.28 6.49 25.73
C CYS A 752 7.77 6.12 25.59
N LEU A 753 8.67 7.10 25.67
CA LEU A 753 10.12 6.82 25.64
C LEU A 753 10.59 5.99 26.83
N GLY A 754 10.00 6.16 28.02
CA GLY A 754 10.26 5.31 29.19
C GLY A 754 9.82 3.87 28.95
N ARG A 755 8.55 3.66 28.59
CA ARG A 755 7.94 2.33 28.42
C ARG A 755 8.60 1.47 27.32
N TYR A 756 9.04 2.08 26.21
CA TYR A 756 9.80 1.35 25.19
C TYR A 756 11.25 1.05 25.60
N LYS A 757 11.87 1.85 26.49
CA LYS A 757 13.18 1.49 27.07
C LYS A 757 13.05 0.34 28.05
N GLU A 758 12.04 0.39 28.91
CA GLU A 758 11.69 -0.63 29.91
C GLU A 758 11.44 -2.00 29.25
N GLY A 759 10.43 -2.10 28.37
CA GLY A 759 10.07 -3.37 27.71
C GLY A 759 11.17 -3.96 26.82
N LEU A 760 12.02 -3.11 26.22
CA LEU A 760 13.15 -3.57 25.39
C LEU A 760 14.46 -3.78 26.19
N GLY A 761 14.42 -3.77 27.52
CA GLY A 761 15.57 -4.06 28.38
C GLY A 761 16.69 -3.00 28.35
N LYS A 762 16.38 -1.77 27.90
CA LYS A 762 17.31 -0.63 27.77
C LYS A 762 17.05 0.47 28.81
N GLY A 763 16.47 0.06 29.94
CA GLY A 763 16.17 0.89 31.12
C GLY A 763 16.84 0.38 32.40
N LYS A 764 17.90 -0.42 32.28
CA LYS A 764 18.85 -0.77 33.34
C LYS A 764 20.20 -0.14 33.02
#